data_AF-A0AAW0Q084-F1
#
_entry.id   AF-A0AAW0Q084-F1
#
_cell.length_a   1.000
_cell.length_b   1.000
_cell.length_c   1.000
_cell.angle_alpha   90.00
_cell.angle_beta   90.00
_cell.angle_gamma   90.00
#
_symmetry.space_group_name_H-M   'P 1'
#
loop_
_entity.id
_entity.type
_entity.pdbx_description
1 polymer ?
#
loop_
_entity_poly.entity_id
_entity_poly.type
_entity_poly.pdbx_seq_one_letter_code
_entity_poly.pdbx_strand_id
1 'polypeptide(L)'
;MGFPLVCIYSIFAQPIDLKDNTKEPPEEMKPAGLKVSGERKERTSHGSARIVALLSLIGLCHSMPPPVCSYWKLWDELKITSSNSFVANVRPVRSWETPTPVKVEMILFGILKVQEADSCLVLTLYWHNEFLKWDPADFCGINFITVPRSLLWIPDIHIKEDASDSSSTQDSPYVNVFSDGWAQTTSRQLLTFTCQLDLNMFPFDDQNCNITFTSNDCRRAIVLGAQSNGTQLTNASKTVIITQGEWDLKNIKTSAYLTTNKDNVTHSELVYVVSVSRRPMLYVINFIIPLFYFLVLDLASFFINEARGEKLSFKITILLSISVLLLILKDMLPSTEKMMPAIANYCIGIFALVGISVLEAMTISFLLSFQEKVKKKNPQHYSNFEEEIQLERTDSKDPLVLTVAGEMTKTSPVPANMSSESGLLLQILHEIRSTQKNLDPETRPRADQNTAAMAGGITETGEPYSAFVGLIYMFNLIVGTGALTMPKAFAVAGWVVSLSLITFLGFMSYMTTTFVIEAMAAANAQLRWKRREQEETDESDSTSDYSDDEVITRGRSEPETKPILSIQRSGGHADHFDIVERVEMGQMASMFFNKVGVNMFYICLIVYLYGDLAIYAAAVPLSLMEVACGNHSCSTGTVKYNDTDPCWGPVTRKDAYRVFLAVFTLMLGPFTFFNAQKTKYLQILTSLMRWIAFTMMIILALISIGKGSGHGRPPVANFSGVPNLFGVCVYSFMCQHSLPSLITPISNKKHVGPFVLADYTLILGFYVLLSFTAIFCFDSSLLHDMYTLNFTDNCNVLDIPFLRYFLGLFPVFTISTNFPIIAVTLRNNWKTLFHREGGTYPWVVDRIVFPLITLVPPIIVAFCTNNLESLVGITGAYAGTGIQYVIPACLVFYSRKHLEPVMGRNAVNKHQSPFKHAFWVWFVLVWAASCLMFVTANIILTDTKN
;
A
#
# COMPACT_ATOMS: atom_id res chain seq x y z
N MET A 1 4.24 -29.70 28.44
CA MET A 1 2.96 -30.46 28.38
C MET A 1 2.69 -30.75 26.91
N GLY A 2 2.30 -31.97 26.54
CA GLY A 2 2.23 -32.40 25.14
C GLY A 2 0.87 -32.96 24.73
N PHE A 3 0.73 -33.10 23.40
CA PHE A 3 -0.39 -33.74 22.65
C PHE A 3 -1.76 -33.03 22.70
N PRO A 4 -2.61 -33.16 21.65
CA PRO A 4 -2.29 -33.34 20.22
C PRO A 4 -3.12 -32.48 19.24
N LEU A 5 -2.72 -32.47 17.96
CA LEU A 5 -3.61 -32.11 16.85
C LEU A 5 -4.68 -33.19 16.61
N VAL A 6 -5.90 -32.78 16.23
CA VAL A 6 -6.91 -33.65 15.59
C VAL A 6 -7.54 -32.89 14.41
N CYS A 7 -7.67 -33.58 13.28
CA CYS A 7 -8.19 -33.02 12.03
C CYS A 7 -9.69 -32.67 12.12
N ILE A 8 -10.06 -31.51 11.56
CA ILE A 8 -11.47 -31.16 11.31
C ILE A 8 -11.80 -31.49 9.85
N TYR A 9 -12.42 -32.66 9.65
CA TYR A 9 -13.03 -33.07 8.38
C TYR A 9 -14.38 -33.73 8.69
N SER A 10 -15.45 -32.94 8.81
CA SER A 10 -16.88 -33.33 8.71
C SER A 10 -17.81 -32.21 9.18
N ILE A 11 -18.05 -31.20 8.34
CA ILE A 11 -19.23 -30.33 8.44
C ILE A 11 -19.72 -30.08 7.02
N PHE A 12 -20.81 -30.75 6.61
CA PHE A 12 -21.88 -30.28 5.71
C PHE A 12 -22.70 -31.49 5.22
N ALA A 13 -23.66 -31.92 6.05
CA ALA A 13 -24.70 -32.87 5.66
C ALA A 13 -25.93 -32.70 6.57
N GLN A 14 -26.79 -31.70 6.27
CA GLN A 14 -28.19 -31.71 6.66
C GLN A 14 -29.07 -31.16 5.51
N PRO A 15 -30.28 -31.71 5.29
CA PRO A 15 -31.09 -31.39 4.11
C PRO A 15 -31.99 -30.17 4.31
N ILE A 16 -32.51 -29.64 3.20
CA ILE A 16 -33.47 -28.53 3.18
C ILE A 16 -34.89 -29.10 3.23
N ASP A 17 -35.70 -28.54 4.14
CA ASP A 17 -37.08 -28.95 4.39
C ASP A 17 -38.07 -28.30 3.41
N LEU A 18 -39.14 -29.02 3.03
CA LEU A 18 -40.18 -28.55 2.10
C LEU A 18 -41.49 -28.34 2.86
N LYS A 19 -41.94 -27.07 2.93
CA LYS A 19 -43.20 -26.68 3.57
C LYS A 19 -44.43 -27.16 2.82
N ASP A 20 -45.43 -27.64 3.56
CA ASP A 20 -46.83 -27.33 3.27
C ASP A 20 -47.62 -27.05 4.57
N ASN A 21 -48.79 -26.43 4.45
CA ASN A 21 -49.54 -25.78 5.53
C ASN A 21 -50.54 -26.71 6.23
N THR A 22 -50.70 -26.59 7.56
CA THR A 22 -51.92 -26.00 8.18
C THR A 22 -51.93 -26.02 9.74
N LYS A 23 -52.14 -24.83 10.32
CA LYS A 23 -52.77 -24.49 11.63
C LYS A 23 -52.28 -25.10 12.96
N GLU A 24 -51.81 -24.19 13.83
CA GLU A 24 -51.58 -24.27 15.29
C GLU A 24 -52.90 -24.16 16.13
N PRO A 25 -52.88 -23.96 17.48
CA PRO A 25 -52.39 -24.76 18.64
C PRO A 25 -53.54 -24.90 19.70
N PRO A 26 -53.40 -24.95 21.06
CA PRO A 26 -52.27 -25.16 22.02
C PRO A 26 -52.54 -26.39 22.97
N GLU A 27 -51.88 -26.67 24.12
CA GLU A 27 -51.04 -25.86 25.04
C GLU A 27 -50.10 -26.72 25.95
N GLU A 28 -48.93 -26.15 26.24
CA GLU A 28 -47.96 -26.30 27.35
C GLU A 28 -47.55 -27.58 28.14
N MET A 29 -46.23 -27.57 28.44
CA MET A 29 -45.52 -27.97 29.67
C MET A 29 -45.16 -29.45 30.02
N LYS A 30 -43.89 -29.76 29.67
CA LYS A 30 -42.86 -30.38 30.54
C LYS A 30 -42.82 -29.74 31.96
N PRO A 31 -42.30 -30.40 33.04
CA PRO A 31 -40.98 -31.03 33.00
C PRO A 31 -40.66 -32.26 33.89
N ALA A 32 -39.55 -32.91 33.48
CA ALA A 32 -38.48 -33.52 34.28
C ALA A 32 -38.79 -34.30 35.59
N GLY A 33 -38.62 -35.62 35.49
CA GLY A 33 -37.55 -36.34 36.20
C GLY A 33 -37.67 -36.63 37.70
N LEU A 34 -37.49 -37.91 38.07
CA LEU A 34 -36.52 -38.31 39.10
C LEU A 34 -36.25 -39.83 39.05
N LYS A 35 -35.09 -40.23 39.58
CA LYS A 35 -34.77 -41.63 39.92
C LYS A 35 -34.03 -41.59 41.26
N VAL A 36 -34.35 -42.49 42.20
CA VAL A 36 -33.49 -43.14 43.23
C VAL A 36 -34.25 -43.49 44.53
N SER A 37 -34.23 -44.79 44.86
CA SER A 37 -34.29 -45.47 46.19
C SER A 37 -35.52 -45.33 47.11
N GLY A 38 -35.82 -46.40 47.88
CA GLY A 38 -36.78 -46.28 49.01
C GLY A 38 -37.41 -47.49 49.75
N GLU A 39 -36.95 -48.75 49.61
CA GLU A 39 -37.20 -49.89 50.56
C GLU A 39 -38.63 -50.40 50.98
N ARG A 40 -38.69 -51.72 51.29
CA ARG A 40 -39.62 -52.48 52.18
C ARG A 40 -41.08 -52.79 51.73
N LYS A 41 -41.68 -53.96 52.06
CA LYS A 41 -41.18 -55.21 52.70
C LYS A 41 -42.03 -56.45 52.35
N GLU A 42 -41.38 -57.63 52.30
CA GLU A 42 -41.87 -59.01 52.57
C GLU A 42 -43.32 -59.46 52.28
N ARG A 43 -43.44 -60.54 51.48
CA ARG A 43 -44.03 -61.80 51.98
C ARG A 43 -43.49 -63.04 51.27
N THR A 44 -43.19 -64.08 52.03
CA THR A 44 -42.68 -65.40 51.59
C THR A 44 -43.77 -66.48 51.62
N SER A 45 -43.65 -67.53 50.80
CA SER A 45 -43.84 -68.94 51.22
C SER A 45 -43.79 -69.96 50.05
N HIS A 46 -42.82 -70.88 50.12
CA HIS A 46 -42.77 -72.29 49.67
C HIS A 46 -43.42 -72.81 48.36
N GLY A 47 -42.67 -73.70 47.67
CA GLY A 47 -43.21 -74.58 46.62
C GLY A 47 -42.16 -75.43 45.89
N SER A 48 -41.64 -76.47 46.55
CA SER A 48 -40.58 -77.39 46.07
C SER A 48 -40.65 -77.88 44.62
N ALA A 49 -39.50 -77.80 43.95
CA ALA A 49 -39.00 -78.66 42.88
C ALA A 49 -39.85 -79.90 42.47
N ARG A 50 -40.34 -79.90 41.23
CA ARG A 50 -40.53 -81.12 40.43
C ARG A 50 -40.14 -80.94 38.96
N ILE A 51 -39.06 -81.65 38.58
CA ILE A 51 -38.95 -82.43 37.33
C ILE A 51 -39.03 -81.59 36.03
N VAL A 52 -37.92 -81.04 35.50
CA VAL A 52 -36.93 -81.74 34.62
C VAL A 52 -37.48 -82.21 33.25
N ALA A 53 -38.79 -82.10 32.99
CA ALA A 53 -39.42 -82.59 31.75
C ALA A 53 -39.69 -81.50 30.68
N LEU A 54 -38.99 -80.36 30.70
CA LEU A 54 -39.26 -79.22 29.81
C LEU A 54 -38.03 -78.64 29.09
N LEU A 55 -36.96 -79.43 28.92
CA LEU A 55 -35.70 -79.02 28.27
C LEU A 55 -35.42 -79.70 26.90
N SER A 56 -36.42 -80.37 26.32
CA SER A 56 -36.27 -81.11 25.04
C SER A 56 -37.17 -80.59 23.90
N LEU A 57 -37.79 -79.41 24.05
CA LEU A 57 -38.75 -78.85 23.07
C LEU A 57 -38.48 -77.38 22.66
N ILE A 58 -37.25 -76.90 22.88
CA ILE A 58 -36.72 -75.63 22.32
C ILE A 58 -35.56 -75.95 21.35
N GLY A 59 -35.64 -77.10 20.66
CA GLY A 59 -34.58 -77.60 19.77
C GLY A 59 -34.75 -77.24 18.29
N LEU A 60 -35.86 -76.62 17.90
CA LEU A 60 -36.20 -76.31 16.50
C LEU A 60 -36.84 -74.92 16.37
N CYS A 61 -36.08 -73.90 16.73
CA CYS A 61 -36.20 -72.61 16.06
C CYS A 61 -34.78 -72.23 15.64
N HIS A 62 -34.49 -72.28 14.33
CA HIS A 62 -33.22 -71.76 13.84
C HIS A 62 -33.16 -70.28 14.20
N SER A 63 -32.24 -69.93 15.10
CA SER A 63 -31.67 -68.59 15.13
C SER A 63 -30.97 -68.39 13.78
N MET A 64 -31.67 -67.80 12.81
CA MET A 64 -30.98 -67.16 11.70
C MET A 64 -29.89 -66.27 12.32
N PRO A 65 -28.62 -66.43 11.95
CA PRO A 65 -27.62 -65.46 12.37
C PRO A 65 -28.10 -64.09 11.88
N PRO A 66 -27.92 -63.01 12.67
CA PRO A 66 -28.23 -61.67 12.19
C PRO A 66 -27.48 -61.49 10.86
N PRO A 67 -28.13 -60.92 9.82
CA PRO A 67 -27.49 -60.81 8.51
C PRO A 67 -26.15 -60.11 8.68
N VAL A 68 -25.08 -60.78 8.25
CA VAL A 68 -23.72 -60.22 8.32
C VAL A 68 -23.65 -59.11 7.29
N CYS A 69 -24.07 -57.91 7.71
CA CYS A 69 -24.11 -56.72 6.89
C CYS A 69 -22.70 -56.20 6.67
N SER A 70 -22.13 -56.61 5.54
CA SER A 70 -20.84 -56.13 5.05
C SER A 70 -21.03 -55.51 3.67
N TYR A 71 -20.26 -54.45 3.38
CA TYR A 71 -20.22 -53.86 2.03
C TYR A 71 -19.86 -54.90 0.96
N TRP A 72 -19.03 -55.90 1.32
CA TRP A 72 -18.66 -57.00 0.44
C TRP A 72 -19.86 -57.82 -0.06
N LYS A 73 -20.84 -58.13 0.81
CA LYS A 73 -22.05 -58.86 0.41
C LYS A 73 -22.89 -58.06 -0.61
N LEU A 74 -23.00 -56.75 -0.42
CA LEU A 74 -23.70 -55.87 -1.35
C LEU A 74 -22.95 -55.74 -2.69
N TRP A 75 -21.61 -55.70 -2.67
CA TRP A 75 -20.78 -55.71 -3.87
C TRP A 75 -20.89 -57.00 -4.70
N ASP A 76 -20.99 -58.15 -4.02
CA ASP A 76 -21.16 -59.47 -4.67
C ASP A 76 -22.56 -59.59 -5.31
N GLU A 77 -23.62 -59.17 -4.60
CA GLU A 77 -24.99 -59.13 -5.12
C GLU A 77 -25.12 -58.22 -6.36
N LEU A 78 -24.51 -57.03 -6.30
CA LEU A 78 -24.46 -56.08 -7.43
C LEU A 78 -23.44 -56.48 -8.51
N LYS A 79 -22.66 -57.55 -8.31
CA LYS A 79 -21.63 -58.08 -9.23
C LYS A 79 -20.61 -57.04 -9.70
N ILE A 80 -20.22 -56.15 -8.80
CA ILE A 80 -19.23 -55.08 -9.05
C ILE A 80 -17.83 -55.66 -8.86
N THR A 81 -17.38 -56.47 -9.82
CA THR A 81 -16.07 -57.13 -9.80
C THR A 81 -15.26 -56.79 -11.05
N SER A 82 -13.92 -56.80 -10.94
CA SER A 82 -13.02 -56.61 -12.08
C SER A 82 -13.19 -57.67 -13.20
N SER A 83 -13.81 -58.81 -12.88
CA SER A 83 -14.19 -59.86 -13.84
C SER A 83 -15.46 -59.55 -14.65
N ASN A 84 -16.28 -58.57 -14.24
CA ASN A 84 -17.57 -58.26 -14.86
C ASN A 84 -17.59 -56.86 -15.48
N SER A 85 -17.02 -56.73 -16.68
CA SER A 85 -16.93 -55.45 -17.41
C SER A 85 -18.25 -54.96 -18.03
N PHE A 86 -19.36 -55.71 -17.88
CA PHE A 86 -20.67 -55.33 -18.43
C PHE A 86 -21.15 -53.98 -17.88
N VAL A 87 -21.04 -53.78 -16.56
CA VAL A 87 -21.49 -52.55 -15.87
C VAL A 87 -20.60 -51.34 -16.19
N ALA A 88 -19.36 -51.58 -16.62
CA ALA A 88 -18.41 -50.55 -17.04
C ALA A 88 -18.63 -50.09 -18.50
N ASN A 89 -18.96 -51.03 -19.40
CA ASN A 89 -18.91 -50.80 -20.85
C ASN A 89 -20.29 -50.53 -21.49
N VAL A 90 -21.41 -50.86 -20.84
CA VAL A 90 -22.76 -50.75 -21.41
C VAL A 90 -23.52 -49.58 -20.79
N ARG A 91 -24.18 -48.77 -21.63
CA ARG A 91 -25.07 -47.69 -21.18
C ARG A 91 -26.15 -48.25 -20.23
N PRO A 92 -26.34 -47.71 -19.02
CA PRO A 92 -27.00 -48.42 -17.93
C PRO A 92 -28.53 -48.34 -17.97
N VAL A 93 -29.14 -48.83 -19.05
CA VAL A 93 -30.59 -48.85 -19.28
C VAL A 93 -31.06 -50.24 -19.72
N ARG A 94 -32.29 -50.62 -19.34
CA ARG A 94 -32.89 -51.91 -19.74
C ARG A 94 -33.52 -51.87 -21.14
N SER A 95 -33.98 -50.70 -21.59
CA SER A 95 -34.44 -50.48 -22.97
C SER A 95 -33.45 -49.59 -23.72
N TRP A 96 -33.17 -49.95 -24.98
CA TRP A 96 -32.28 -49.14 -25.83
C TRP A 96 -32.95 -47.83 -26.28
N GLU A 97 -34.29 -47.77 -26.27
CA GLU A 97 -35.08 -46.58 -26.66
C GLU A 97 -35.16 -45.53 -25.54
N THR A 98 -34.98 -45.91 -24.28
CA THR A 98 -35.06 -44.97 -23.14
C THR A 98 -33.77 -44.14 -23.04
N PRO A 99 -33.87 -42.79 -23.02
CA PRO A 99 -32.72 -41.93 -22.84
C PRO A 99 -32.23 -41.94 -21.39
N THR A 100 -30.92 -41.82 -21.19
CA THR A 100 -30.31 -41.70 -19.86
C THR A 100 -30.30 -40.22 -19.46
N PRO A 101 -31.04 -39.79 -18.41
CA PRO A 101 -30.97 -38.42 -17.92
C PRO A 101 -29.67 -38.22 -17.16
N VAL A 102 -28.89 -37.22 -17.58
CA VAL A 102 -27.65 -36.81 -16.92
C VAL A 102 -27.82 -35.39 -16.43
N LYS A 103 -27.72 -35.19 -15.12
CA LYS A 103 -27.78 -33.87 -14.51
C LYS A 103 -26.36 -33.38 -14.24
N VAL A 104 -26.08 -32.16 -14.70
CA VAL A 104 -24.82 -31.46 -14.48
C VAL A 104 -25.00 -30.41 -13.41
N GLU A 105 -24.01 -30.25 -12.54
CA GLU A 105 -23.88 -29.16 -11.58
C GLU A 105 -22.49 -28.54 -11.70
N MET A 106 -22.42 -27.25 -12.04
CA MET A 106 -21.18 -26.50 -12.26
C MET A 106 -21.02 -25.42 -11.19
N ILE A 107 -20.08 -25.61 -10.25
CA ILE A 107 -19.72 -24.61 -9.25
C ILE A 107 -18.44 -23.90 -9.71
N LEU A 108 -18.51 -22.57 -9.83
CA LEU A 108 -17.35 -21.73 -10.15
C LEU A 108 -16.55 -21.48 -8.86
N PHE A 109 -15.27 -21.89 -8.85
CA PHE A 109 -14.37 -21.82 -7.69
C PHE A 109 -13.41 -20.62 -7.74
N GLY A 110 -13.13 -20.11 -8.95
CA GLY A 110 -12.32 -18.91 -9.14
C GLY A 110 -12.19 -18.53 -10.62
N ILE A 111 -12.00 -17.23 -10.85
CA ILE A 111 -11.73 -16.63 -12.17
C ILE A 111 -10.29 -16.10 -12.08
N LEU A 112 -9.35 -16.71 -12.82
CA LEU A 112 -7.93 -16.42 -12.68
C LEU A 112 -7.49 -15.30 -13.63
N LYS A 113 -7.90 -15.40 -14.90
CA LYS A 113 -7.67 -14.42 -15.97
C LYS A 113 -8.83 -14.56 -16.97
N VAL A 114 -9.20 -13.47 -17.65
CA VAL A 114 -10.30 -13.47 -18.66
C VAL A 114 -9.79 -13.19 -20.08
N GLN A 115 -8.57 -12.68 -20.23
CA GLN A 115 -7.94 -12.43 -21.54
C GLN A 115 -7.45 -13.72 -22.22
N GLU A 116 -7.12 -14.73 -21.40
CA GLU A 116 -7.09 -16.17 -21.71
C GLU A 116 -7.95 -16.75 -20.59
N ALA A 117 -9.14 -17.30 -20.87
CA ALA A 117 -10.20 -17.39 -19.85
C ALA A 117 -10.06 -18.60 -18.92
N ASP A 118 -9.02 -18.60 -18.10
CA ASP A 118 -8.72 -19.63 -17.09
C ASP A 118 -9.67 -19.51 -15.90
N SER A 119 -10.54 -20.51 -15.74
CA SER A 119 -11.45 -20.62 -14.60
C SER A 119 -11.36 -22.00 -13.95
N CYS A 120 -11.34 -22.01 -12.62
CA CYS A 120 -11.40 -23.26 -11.86
C CYS A 120 -12.87 -23.63 -11.64
N LEU A 121 -13.29 -24.74 -12.23
CA LEU A 121 -14.62 -25.31 -12.14
C LEU A 121 -14.62 -26.59 -11.33
N VAL A 122 -15.65 -26.77 -10.52
CA VAL A 122 -15.99 -28.07 -9.93
C VAL A 122 -17.27 -28.56 -10.59
N LEU A 123 -17.15 -29.64 -11.35
CA LEU A 123 -18.26 -30.29 -12.03
C LEU A 123 -18.71 -31.49 -11.21
N THR A 124 -20.01 -31.62 -10.97
CA THR A 124 -20.62 -32.84 -10.45
C THR A 124 -21.64 -33.35 -11.45
N LEU A 125 -21.49 -34.62 -11.83
CA LEU A 125 -22.41 -35.32 -12.73
C LEU A 125 -23.23 -36.31 -11.91
N TYR A 126 -24.53 -36.30 -12.14
CA TYR A 126 -25.49 -37.26 -11.60
C TYR A 126 -26.16 -38.00 -12.76
N TRP A 127 -26.14 -39.33 -12.75
CA TRP A 127 -26.83 -40.15 -13.75
C TRP A 127 -27.51 -41.33 -13.07
N HIS A 128 -28.54 -41.90 -13.70
CA HIS A 128 -29.23 -43.07 -13.18
C HIS A 128 -28.70 -44.36 -13.83
N ASN A 129 -28.56 -45.42 -13.03
CA ASN A 129 -28.12 -46.74 -13.45
C ASN A 129 -29.16 -47.79 -13.06
N GLU A 130 -29.91 -48.30 -14.04
CA GLU A 130 -31.02 -49.23 -13.82
C GLU A 130 -30.60 -50.65 -13.36
N PHE A 131 -29.29 -50.93 -13.33
CA PHE A 131 -28.70 -52.20 -12.91
C PHE A 131 -28.19 -52.16 -11.46
N LEU A 132 -28.00 -50.97 -10.86
CA LEU A 132 -27.38 -50.80 -9.54
C LEU A 132 -28.37 -50.26 -8.50
N LYS A 133 -29.43 -51.02 -8.23
CA LYS A 133 -30.48 -50.67 -7.26
C LYS A 133 -30.63 -51.77 -6.21
N TRP A 134 -30.77 -51.39 -4.93
CA TRP A 134 -31.02 -52.30 -3.81
C TRP A 134 -31.96 -51.66 -2.79
N ASP A 135 -32.59 -52.47 -1.93
CA ASP A 135 -33.35 -51.95 -0.79
C ASP A 135 -32.39 -51.77 0.41
N PRO A 136 -32.25 -50.57 1.01
CA PRO A 136 -31.45 -50.39 2.22
C PRO A 136 -31.88 -51.29 3.38
N ALA A 137 -33.15 -51.69 3.46
CA ALA A 137 -33.66 -52.55 4.55
C ALA A 137 -32.96 -53.93 4.57
N ASP A 138 -32.67 -54.50 3.39
CA ASP A 138 -32.01 -55.80 3.25
C ASP A 138 -30.51 -55.77 3.60
N PHE A 139 -29.91 -54.57 3.63
CA PHE A 139 -28.48 -54.34 3.82
C PHE A 139 -28.20 -53.37 4.99
N CYS A 140 -28.93 -53.51 6.11
CA CYS A 140 -28.74 -52.75 7.35
C CYS A 140 -28.72 -51.20 7.21
N GLY A 141 -29.50 -50.65 6.27
CA GLY A 141 -29.62 -49.21 6.05
C GLY A 141 -28.48 -48.60 5.24
N ILE A 142 -27.69 -49.40 4.49
CA ILE A 142 -26.69 -48.87 3.55
C ILE A 142 -27.41 -48.13 2.42
N ASN A 143 -27.40 -46.79 2.48
CA ASN A 143 -28.08 -45.93 1.50
C ASN A 143 -27.19 -45.55 0.30
N PHE A 144 -25.87 -45.69 0.42
CA PHE A 144 -24.91 -45.47 -0.67
C PHE A 144 -23.63 -46.32 -0.50
N ILE A 145 -22.94 -46.54 -1.61
CA ILE A 145 -21.62 -47.18 -1.68
C ILE A 145 -20.66 -46.36 -2.54
N THR A 146 -19.36 -46.49 -2.30
CA THR A 146 -18.31 -45.80 -3.08
C THR A 146 -17.56 -46.83 -3.93
N VAL A 147 -17.54 -46.65 -5.25
CA VAL A 147 -17.05 -47.61 -6.25
C VAL A 147 -15.95 -46.97 -7.10
N PRO A 148 -14.84 -47.67 -7.44
CA PRO A 148 -13.82 -47.17 -8.36
C PRO A 148 -14.37 -46.76 -9.73
N ARG A 149 -13.91 -45.62 -10.25
CA ARG A 149 -14.33 -45.02 -11.53
C ARG A 149 -14.23 -45.99 -12.73
N SER A 150 -13.28 -46.92 -12.71
CA SER A 150 -13.02 -47.89 -13.78
C SER A 150 -13.99 -49.08 -13.83
N LEU A 151 -14.86 -49.27 -12.82
CA LEU A 151 -15.81 -50.39 -12.75
C LEU A 151 -17.24 -50.00 -13.17
N LEU A 152 -17.48 -48.74 -13.55
CA LEU A 152 -18.80 -48.20 -13.85
C LEU A 152 -18.79 -47.42 -15.16
N TRP A 153 -19.90 -47.52 -15.92
CA TRP A 153 -20.16 -46.65 -17.05
C TRP A 153 -20.43 -45.22 -16.58
N ILE A 154 -19.83 -44.24 -17.27
CA ILE A 154 -19.89 -42.81 -16.97
C ILE A 154 -20.19 -42.05 -18.27
N PRO A 155 -21.10 -41.06 -18.26
CA PRO A 155 -21.44 -40.29 -19.46
C PRO A 155 -20.29 -39.39 -19.95
N ASP A 156 -20.17 -39.27 -21.27
CA ASP A 156 -19.09 -38.58 -21.99
C ASP A 156 -19.34 -37.06 -22.15
N ILE A 157 -19.43 -36.35 -21.04
CA ILE A 157 -19.76 -34.92 -21.05
C ILE A 157 -18.49 -34.08 -21.32
N HIS A 158 -18.54 -33.24 -22.35
CA HIS A 158 -17.47 -32.29 -22.70
C HIS A 158 -18.01 -30.87 -22.86
N ILE A 159 -17.09 -29.90 -22.86
CA ILE A 159 -17.37 -28.46 -22.99
C ILE A 159 -17.01 -28.01 -24.40
N LYS A 160 -17.90 -27.26 -25.06
CA LYS A 160 -17.76 -26.86 -26.46
C LYS A 160 -16.79 -25.69 -26.67
N GLU A 161 -16.68 -24.81 -25.68
CA GLU A 161 -15.85 -23.60 -25.70
C GLU A 161 -14.44 -23.82 -25.14
N ASP A 162 -14.09 -25.04 -24.71
CA ASP A 162 -12.76 -25.42 -24.21
C ASP A 162 -11.69 -25.24 -25.29
N ALA A 163 -10.60 -24.57 -24.92
CA ALA A 163 -9.46 -24.25 -25.77
C ALA A 163 -8.12 -24.65 -25.12
N SER A 164 -8.14 -25.55 -24.12
CA SER A 164 -6.93 -25.99 -23.42
C SER A 164 -6.09 -27.00 -24.22
N ASP A 165 -4.79 -26.73 -24.38
CA ASP A 165 -3.84 -27.62 -25.10
C ASP A 165 -3.59 -28.97 -24.39
N SER A 166 -3.89 -29.04 -23.09
CA SER A 166 -3.94 -30.29 -22.34
C SER A 166 -4.91 -30.14 -21.17
N SER A 167 -5.97 -30.95 -21.18
CA SER A 167 -7.04 -30.84 -20.19
C SER A 167 -6.55 -31.31 -18.81
N SER A 168 -6.23 -30.36 -17.93
CA SER A 168 -5.85 -30.63 -16.54
C SER A 168 -7.08 -30.94 -15.66
N THR A 169 -7.80 -31.99 -16.07
CA THR A 169 -8.96 -32.54 -15.36
C THR A 169 -8.48 -33.47 -14.25
N GLN A 170 -8.75 -33.09 -13.00
CA GLN A 170 -8.61 -33.96 -11.84
C GLN A 170 -9.96 -34.63 -11.55
N ASP A 171 -10.16 -35.81 -12.15
CA ASP A 171 -11.30 -36.68 -11.84
C ASP A 171 -11.17 -37.33 -10.46
N SER A 172 -12.30 -37.47 -9.74
CA SER A 172 -12.34 -38.36 -8.58
C SER A 172 -12.09 -39.81 -9.01
N PRO A 173 -11.17 -40.55 -8.36
CA PRO A 173 -10.96 -41.98 -8.64
C PRO A 173 -12.16 -42.86 -8.20
N TYR A 174 -13.14 -42.28 -7.49
CA TYR A 174 -14.32 -42.96 -7.00
C TYR A 174 -15.63 -42.27 -7.42
N VAL A 175 -16.68 -43.07 -7.56
CA VAL A 175 -18.07 -42.70 -7.82
C VAL A 175 -18.91 -43.14 -6.63
N ASN A 176 -19.81 -42.28 -6.15
CA ASN A 176 -20.79 -42.66 -5.13
C ASN A 176 -22.06 -43.15 -5.83
N VAL A 177 -22.53 -44.35 -5.49
CA VAL A 177 -23.79 -44.92 -6.00
C VAL A 177 -24.78 -45.00 -4.85
N PHE A 178 -25.99 -44.50 -5.05
CA PHE A 178 -27.09 -44.49 -4.09
C PHE A 178 -28.02 -45.69 -4.33
N SER A 179 -28.71 -46.12 -3.26
CA SER A 179 -29.58 -47.31 -3.27
C SER A 179 -30.74 -47.27 -4.28
N ASP A 180 -31.16 -46.08 -4.70
CA ASP A 180 -32.19 -45.85 -5.71
C ASP A 180 -31.69 -45.98 -7.16
N GLY A 181 -30.38 -46.14 -7.35
CA GLY A 181 -29.69 -46.27 -8.64
C GLY A 181 -29.06 -44.98 -9.17
N TRP A 182 -29.13 -43.84 -8.45
CA TRP A 182 -28.36 -42.67 -8.86
C TRP A 182 -26.87 -42.86 -8.57
N ALA A 183 -26.03 -42.44 -9.51
CA ALA A 183 -24.58 -42.36 -9.36
C ALA A 183 -24.13 -40.90 -9.44
N GLN A 184 -23.14 -40.55 -8.63
CA GLN A 184 -22.56 -39.21 -8.50
C GLN A 184 -21.04 -39.29 -8.64
N THR A 185 -20.47 -38.49 -9.53
CA THR A 185 -19.02 -38.26 -9.60
C THR A 185 -18.73 -36.76 -9.64
N THR A 186 -17.63 -36.36 -9.01
CA THR A 186 -17.15 -34.98 -9.03
C THR A 186 -15.76 -34.94 -9.69
N SER A 187 -15.53 -33.92 -10.51
CA SER A 187 -14.22 -33.61 -11.09
C SER A 187 -13.90 -32.14 -10.87
N ARG A 188 -12.60 -31.83 -10.79
CA ARG A 188 -12.09 -30.45 -10.81
C ARG A 188 -11.42 -30.21 -12.15
N GLN A 189 -11.81 -29.14 -12.82
CA GLN A 189 -11.28 -28.76 -14.12
C GLN A 189 -10.73 -27.34 -14.04
N LEU A 190 -9.48 -27.16 -14.47
CA LEU A 190 -9.01 -25.86 -14.90
C LEU A 190 -9.42 -25.72 -16.38
N LEU A 191 -10.48 -24.96 -16.62
CA LEU A 191 -11.01 -24.73 -17.95
C LEU A 191 -10.44 -23.42 -18.49
N THR A 192 -9.74 -23.50 -19.61
CA THR A 192 -9.43 -22.34 -20.46
C THR A 192 -10.49 -22.29 -21.56
N PHE A 193 -11.44 -21.36 -21.50
CA PHE A 193 -12.52 -21.28 -22.49
C PHE A 193 -12.50 -20.00 -23.34
N THR A 194 -13.16 -20.05 -24.49
CA THR A 194 -13.30 -18.90 -25.38
C THR A 194 -14.60 -18.13 -25.12
N CYS A 195 -14.50 -16.81 -24.91
CA CYS A 195 -15.65 -15.93 -24.68
C CYS A 195 -15.49 -14.61 -25.46
N GLN A 196 -16.57 -14.15 -26.10
CA GLN A 196 -16.59 -12.85 -26.78
C GLN A 196 -16.96 -11.75 -25.80
N LEU A 197 -16.00 -10.88 -25.49
CA LEU A 197 -16.19 -9.77 -24.54
C LEU A 197 -16.73 -8.53 -25.26
N ASP A 198 -17.72 -7.86 -24.65
CA ASP A 198 -18.17 -6.53 -25.09
C ASP A 198 -17.43 -5.44 -24.29
N LEU A 199 -16.49 -4.76 -24.94
CA LEU A 199 -15.62 -3.76 -24.32
C LEU A 199 -16.11 -2.32 -24.54
N ASN A 200 -17.32 -2.10 -25.07
CA ASN A 200 -17.85 -0.77 -25.35
C ASN A 200 -17.76 0.17 -24.13
N MET A 201 -18.17 -0.30 -22.95
CA MET A 201 -18.19 0.47 -21.69
C MET A 201 -16.96 0.25 -20.78
N PHE A 202 -15.88 -0.35 -21.28
CA PHE A 202 -14.66 -0.59 -20.51
C PHE A 202 -14.14 0.71 -19.83
N PRO A 203 -13.73 0.68 -18.54
CA PRO A 203 -13.58 -0.48 -17.65
C PRO A 203 -14.82 -0.78 -16.79
N PHE A 204 -15.97 -0.19 -17.10
CA PHE A 204 -17.25 -0.36 -16.39
C PHE A 204 -18.13 -1.39 -17.12
N ASP A 205 -17.53 -2.50 -17.54
CA ASP A 205 -18.15 -3.52 -18.38
C ASP A 205 -18.71 -4.72 -17.59
N ASP A 206 -19.85 -5.21 -18.06
CA ASP A 206 -20.48 -6.46 -17.65
C ASP A 206 -20.36 -7.48 -18.81
N GLN A 207 -19.86 -8.68 -18.52
CA GLN A 207 -19.62 -9.73 -19.49
C GLN A 207 -20.54 -10.92 -19.25
N ASN A 208 -21.01 -11.55 -20.33
CA ASN A 208 -21.83 -12.76 -20.30
C ASN A 208 -21.13 -13.84 -21.11
N CYS A 209 -20.55 -14.83 -20.44
CA CYS A 209 -19.86 -15.94 -21.07
C CYS A 209 -20.71 -17.21 -21.03
N ASN A 210 -20.76 -17.94 -22.14
CA ASN A 210 -21.49 -19.19 -22.25
C ASN A 210 -20.52 -20.36 -22.08
N ILE A 211 -20.88 -21.33 -21.25
CA ILE A 211 -20.21 -22.62 -21.11
C ILE A 211 -21.23 -23.69 -21.48
N THR A 212 -21.02 -24.37 -22.61
CA THR A 212 -21.95 -25.33 -23.21
C THR A 212 -21.47 -26.75 -22.98
N PHE A 213 -22.23 -27.52 -22.20
CA PHE A 213 -22.02 -28.96 -22.04
C PHE A 213 -22.77 -29.74 -23.12
N THR A 214 -22.12 -30.73 -23.72
CA THR A 214 -22.70 -31.67 -24.68
C THR A 214 -22.02 -33.04 -24.60
N SER A 215 -22.54 -34.04 -25.32
CA SER A 215 -22.01 -35.41 -25.41
C SER A 215 -21.71 -35.76 -26.86
N ASN A 216 -20.74 -36.64 -27.09
CA ASN A 216 -20.40 -37.12 -28.44
C ASN A 216 -21.41 -38.17 -28.95
N ASP A 217 -22.28 -38.73 -28.10
CA ASP A 217 -23.31 -39.67 -28.54
C ASP A 217 -24.41 -38.95 -29.35
N CYS A 218 -24.38 -39.19 -30.66
CA CYS A 218 -25.29 -38.60 -31.64
C CYS A 218 -26.78 -38.98 -31.47
N ARG A 219 -27.16 -39.98 -30.67
CA ARG A 219 -28.44 -40.69 -30.89
C ARG A 219 -29.55 -40.45 -29.85
N ARG A 220 -29.65 -39.23 -29.29
CA ARG A 220 -30.56 -38.86 -28.16
C ARG A 220 -30.44 -39.77 -26.93
N ALA A 221 -29.38 -40.57 -26.83
CA ALA A 221 -29.21 -41.56 -25.78
C ALA A 221 -28.94 -40.94 -24.41
N ILE A 222 -28.43 -39.70 -24.39
CA ILE A 222 -28.17 -38.89 -23.20
C ILE A 222 -28.97 -37.59 -23.33
N VAL A 223 -29.65 -37.20 -22.24
CA VAL A 223 -30.37 -35.93 -22.12
C VAL A 223 -29.82 -35.14 -20.95
N LEU A 224 -29.35 -33.92 -21.20
CA LEU A 224 -28.70 -33.06 -20.22
C LEU A 224 -29.70 -32.15 -19.52
N GLY A 225 -29.56 -32.03 -18.19
CA GLY A 225 -30.29 -31.07 -17.37
C GLY A 225 -29.41 -30.44 -16.30
N ALA A 226 -29.82 -29.29 -15.76
CA ALA A 226 -29.20 -28.74 -14.56
C ALA A 226 -29.76 -29.44 -13.31
N GLN A 227 -28.91 -29.76 -12.34
CA GLN A 227 -29.35 -30.30 -11.04
C GLN A 227 -29.97 -29.22 -10.15
N SER A 228 -29.42 -28.00 -10.19
CA SER A 228 -29.73 -26.90 -9.27
C SER A 228 -30.22 -25.66 -10.04
N ASN A 229 -31.14 -24.90 -9.43
CA ASN A 229 -31.62 -23.65 -10.02
C ASN A 229 -30.51 -22.59 -10.07
N GLY A 230 -30.48 -21.75 -11.11
CA GLY A 230 -29.42 -20.74 -11.29
C GLY A 230 -29.22 -19.78 -10.10
N THR A 231 -30.27 -19.50 -9.31
CA THR A 231 -30.17 -18.71 -8.07
C THR A 231 -29.43 -19.45 -6.95
N GLN A 232 -29.70 -20.74 -6.75
CA GLN A 232 -28.99 -21.59 -5.79
C GLN A 232 -27.53 -21.76 -6.20
N LEU A 233 -27.29 -22.02 -7.49
CA LEU A 233 -25.95 -22.16 -8.06
C LEU A 233 -25.10 -20.89 -7.95
N THR A 234 -25.73 -19.72 -8.17
CA THR A 234 -25.10 -18.41 -7.97
C THR A 234 -24.68 -18.21 -6.52
N ASN A 235 -25.55 -18.55 -5.56
CA ASN A 235 -25.25 -18.40 -4.14
C ASN A 235 -24.13 -19.37 -3.70
N ALA A 236 -24.20 -20.64 -4.11
CA ALA A 236 -23.15 -21.63 -3.83
C ALA A 236 -21.78 -21.18 -4.39
N SER A 237 -21.74 -20.73 -5.65
CA SER A 237 -20.51 -20.21 -6.27
C SER A 237 -19.99 -18.96 -5.54
N LYS A 238 -20.86 -18.02 -5.16
CA LYS A 238 -20.47 -16.83 -4.38
C LYS A 238 -19.90 -17.16 -2.99
N THR A 239 -20.36 -18.22 -2.33
CA THR A 239 -19.81 -18.65 -1.04
C THR A 239 -18.46 -19.37 -1.16
N VAL A 240 -18.12 -19.88 -2.35
CA VAL A 240 -16.97 -20.76 -2.57
C VAL A 240 -15.86 -20.09 -3.40
N ILE A 241 -16.15 -19.02 -4.14
CA ILE A 241 -15.13 -18.22 -4.83
C ILE A 241 -14.10 -17.66 -3.84
N ILE A 242 -12.87 -18.15 -3.94
CA ILE A 242 -11.74 -17.75 -3.10
C ILE A 242 -11.05 -16.50 -3.69
N THR A 243 -11.02 -16.39 -5.02
CA THR A 243 -10.29 -15.33 -5.73
C THR A 243 -11.11 -14.03 -5.81
N GLN A 244 -10.85 -13.08 -4.91
CA GLN A 244 -11.32 -11.69 -5.07
C GLN A 244 -10.42 -10.92 -6.07
N GLY A 245 -10.43 -11.37 -7.32
CA GLY A 245 -9.62 -10.80 -8.40
C GLY A 245 -10.24 -9.54 -9.01
N GLU A 246 -10.03 -9.39 -10.32
CA GLU A 246 -10.53 -8.26 -11.11
C GLU A 246 -12.06 -8.31 -11.36
N TRP A 247 -12.68 -9.49 -11.20
CA TRP A 247 -14.05 -9.78 -11.64
C TRP A 247 -14.96 -10.19 -10.47
N ASP A 248 -16.17 -9.64 -10.45
CA ASP A 248 -17.25 -10.02 -9.53
C ASP A 248 -18.31 -10.86 -10.25
N LEU A 249 -18.64 -12.04 -9.70
CA LEU A 249 -19.73 -12.88 -10.20
C LEU A 249 -21.09 -12.23 -9.90
N LYS A 250 -21.85 -11.83 -10.93
CA LYS A 250 -23.22 -11.32 -10.76
C LYS A 250 -24.23 -12.45 -10.59
N ASN A 251 -24.36 -13.32 -11.59
CA ASN A 251 -25.30 -14.45 -11.61
C ASN A 251 -24.85 -15.55 -12.59
N ILE A 252 -25.42 -16.73 -12.43
CA ILE A 252 -25.32 -17.84 -13.39
C ILE A 252 -26.74 -18.25 -13.81
N LYS A 253 -27.00 -18.36 -15.11
CA LYS A 253 -28.27 -18.84 -15.69
C LYS A 253 -28.05 -20.16 -16.41
N THR A 254 -29.06 -21.03 -16.39
CA THR A 254 -28.99 -22.38 -16.95
C THR A 254 -30.10 -22.59 -17.98
N SER A 255 -29.74 -23.02 -19.18
CA SER A 255 -30.68 -23.30 -20.28
C SER A 255 -30.34 -24.64 -20.94
N ALA A 256 -31.28 -25.59 -20.90
CA ALA A 256 -31.18 -26.88 -21.61
C ALA A 256 -31.94 -26.80 -22.94
N TYR A 257 -31.36 -27.33 -24.01
CA TYR A 257 -31.92 -27.23 -25.35
C TYR A 257 -31.51 -28.44 -26.23
N LEU A 258 -32.32 -28.69 -27.27
CA LEU A 258 -32.08 -29.76 -28.24
C LEU A 258 -31.68 -29.12 -29.58
N THR A 259 -30.41 -29.24 -29.93
CA THR A 259 -29.85 -28.64 -31.15
C THR A 259 -29.80 -29.67 -32.27
N THR A 260 -30.43 -29.38 -33.41
CA THR A 260 -30.26 -30.17 -34.63
C THR A 260 -29.08 -29.61 -35.43
N ASN A 261 -28.04 -30.41 -35.62
CA ASN A 261 -26.90 -30.04 -36.46
C ASN A 261 -27.25 -30.17 -37.96
N LYS A 262 -26.40 -29.65 -38.84
CA LYS A 262 -26.59 -29.67 -40.31
C LYS A 262 -26.82 -31.07 -40.89
N ASP A 263 -26.33 -32.10 -40.21
CA ASP A 263 -26.48 -33.52 -40.59
C ASP A 263 -27.80 -34.16 -40.09
N ASN A 264 -28.79 -33.35 -39.69
CA ASN A 264 -30.08 -33.76 -39.09
C ASN A 264 -29.97 -34.56 -37.76
N VAL A 265 -28.79 -34.60 -37.15
CA VAL A 265 -28.54 -35.22 -35.84
C VAL A 265 -28.95 -34.25 -34.72
N THR A 266 -29.71 -34.71 -33.74
CA THR A 266 -30.12 -33.90 -32.58
C THR A 266 -29.27 -34.21 -31.35
N HIS A 267 -28.51 -33.22 -30.87
CA HIS A 267 -27.74 -33.29 -29.63
C HIS A 267 -28.50 -32.61 -28.49
N SER A 268 -28.29 -33.10 -27.26
CA SER A 268 -28.71 -32.38 -26.05
C SER A 268 -27.57 -31.47 -25.62
N GLU A 269 -27.82 -30.16 -25.58
CA GLU A 269 -26.86 -29.16 -25.11
C GLU A 269 -27.39 -28.47 -23.85
N LEU A 270 -26.50 -28.14 -22.91
CA LEU A 270 -26.81 -27.46 -21.66
C LEU A 270 -25.87 -26.26 -21.49
N VAL A 271 -26.41 -25.05 -21.65
CA VAL A 271 -25.67 -23.79 -21.53
C VAL A 271 -25.78 -23.24 -20.12
N TYR A 272 -24.62 -22.94 -19.53
CA TYR A 272 -24.46 -22.08 -18.38
C TYR A 272 -24.00 -20.70 -18.85
N VAL A 273 -24.84 -19.68 -18.66
CA VAL A 273 -24.47 -18.28 -18.90
C VAL A 273 -23.94 -17.70 -17.60
N VAL A 274 -22.64 -17.42 -17.54
CA VAL A 274 -21.96 -16.82 -16.40
C VAL A 274 -21.86 -15.31 -16.62
N SER A 275 -22.58 -14.53 -15.82
CA SER A 275 -22.53 -13.06 -15.85
C SER A 275 -21.53 -12.52 -14.82
N VAL A 276 -20.51 -11.78 -15.28
CA VAL A 276 -19.44 -11.20 -14.45
C VAL A 276 -19.31 -9.69 -14.69
N SER A 277 -18.76 -8.97 -13.70
CA SER A 277 -18.61 -7.51 -13.71
C SER A 277 -17.17 -7.13 -13.40
N ARG A 278 -16.57 -6.21 -14.16
CA ARG A 278 -15.20 -5.77 -13.90
C ARG A 278 -15.15 -4.78 -12.74
N ARG A 279 -14.09 -4.83 -11.91
CA ARG A 279 -13.78 -3.82 -10.89
C ARG A 279 -12.97 -2.66 -11.53
N PRO A 280 -13.57 -1.49 -11.79
CA PRO A 280 -12.96 -0.46 -12.66
C PRO A 280 -11.81 0.33 -12.02
N MET A 281 -11.68 0.31 -10.69
CA MET A 281 -10.89 1.30 -9.93
C MET A 281 -9.40 1.38 -10.31
N LEU A 282 -8.77 0.24 -10.66
CA LEU A 282 -7.37 0.24 -11.09
C LEU A 282 -7.19 0.97 -12.43
N TYR A 283 -8.13 0.80 -13.37
CA TYR A 283 -8.11 1.47 -14.67
C TYR A 283 -8.43 2.97 -14.54
N VAL A 284 -9.33 3.35 -13.62
CA VAL A 284 -9.59 4.76 -13.30
C VAL A 284 -8.33 5.46 -12.79
N ILE A 285 -7.60 4.83 -11.86
CA ILE A 285 -6.39 5.39 -11.26
C ILE A 285 -5.22 5.43 -12.25
N ASN A 286 -5.05 4.40 -13.09
CA ASN A 286 -3.88 4.28 -13.96
C ASN A 286 -4.03 4.96 -15.32
N PHE A 287 -5.25 5.14 -15.84
CA PHE A 287 -5.49 5.76 -17.16
C PHE A 287 -6.29 7.07 -17.07
N ILE A 288 -7.48 7.04 -16.46
CA ILE A 288 -8.41 8.19 -16.51
C ILE A 288 -7.85 9.39 -15.74
N ILE A 289 -7.36 9.19 -14.52
CA ILE A 289 -6.81 10.28 -13.69
C ILE A 289 -5.55 10.90 -14.32
N PRO A 290 -4.55 10.12 -14.80
CA PRO A 290 -3.38 10.69 -15.50
C PRO A 290 -3.71 11.43 -16.80
N LEU A 291 -4.64 10.92 -17.61
CA LEU A 291 -5.08 11.61 -18.83
C LEU A 291 -5.77 12.95 -18.54
N PHE A 292 -6.64 12.98 -17.53
CA PHE A 292 -7.26 14.23 -17.07
C PHE A 292 -6.20 15.22 -16.55
N TYR A 293 -5.21 14.75 -15.79
CA TYR A 293 -4.10 15.57 -15.32
C TYR A 293 -3.25 16.14 -16.47
N PHE A 294 -2.92 15.34 -17.50
CA PHE A 294 -2.20 15.83 -18.68
C PHE A 294 -3.01 16.86 -19.47
N LEU A 295 -4.34 16.71 -19.56
CA LEU A 295 -5.21 17.72 -20.19
C LEU A 295 -5.23 19.03 -19.39
N VAL A 296 -5.23 18.97 -18.05
CA VAL A 296 -5.09 20.18 -17.20
C VAL A 296 -3.72 20.84 -17.38
N LEU A 297 -2.63 20.06 -17.49
CA LEU A 297 -1.30 20.61 -17.77
C LEU A 297 -1.22 21.25 -19.16
N ASP A 298 -1.86 20.68 -20.18
CA ASP A 298 -1.89 21.27 -21.52
C ASP A 298 -2.63 22.61 -21.53
N LEU A 299 -3.77 22.70 -20.84
CA LEU A 299 -4.48 23.96 -20.64
C LEU A 299 -3.66 24.98 -19.83
N ALA A 300 -2.96 24.53 -18.79
CA ALA A 300 -2.07 25.40 -18.00
C ALA A 300 -0.88 25.93 -18.83
N SER A 301 -0.43 25.19 -19.86
CA SER A 301 0.68 25.60 -20.72
C SER A 301 0.41 26.89 -21.52
N PHE A 302 -0.85 27.27 -21.73
CA PHE A 302 -1.21 28.53 -22.41
C PHE A 302 -0.74 29.77 -21.63
N PHE A 303 -0.57 29.69 -20.31
CA PHE A 303 -0.04 30.77 -19.48
C PHE A 303 1.50 30.90 -19.53
N ILE A 304 2.21 29.97 -20.20
CA ILE A 304 3.66 30.05 -20.40
C ILE A 304 3.95 31.05 -21.53
N ASN A 305 4.82 32.01 -21.24
CA ASN A 305 5.23 33.03 -22.22
C ASN A 305 6.09 32.40 -23.33
N GLU A 306 5.72 32.65 -24.59
CA GLU A 306 6.33 32.08 -25.80
C GLU A 306 7.81 32.49 -25.98
N ALA A 307 8.23 33.61 -25.39
CA ALA A 307 9.52 34.27 -25.60
C ALA A 307 10.79 33.44 -25.28
N ARG A 308 10.66 32.24 -24.70
CA ARG A 308 11.78 31.33 -24.38
C ARG A 308 11.78 30.02 -25.17
N GLY A 309 10.75 29.71 -25.96
CA GLY A 309 10.61 28.42 -26.66
C GLY A 309 10.32 27.20 -25.75
N GLU A 310 10.41 27.36 -24.42
CA GLU A 310 10.15 26.33 -23.40
C GLU A 310 8.73 25.73 -23.51
N LYS A 311 7.73 26.53 -23.93
CA LYS A 311 6.33 26.11 -24.08
C LYS A 311 6.12 25.00 -25.11
N LEU A 312 6.81 25.06 -26.26
CA LEU A 312 6.72 24.04 -27.31
C LEU A 312 7.29 22.71 -26.82
N SER A 313 8.45 22.74 -26.15
CA SER A 313 9.07 21.56 -25.55
C SER A 313 8.18 20.92 -24.48
N PHE A 314 7.54 21.74 -23.65
CA PHE A 314 6.57 21.28 -22.64
C PHE A 314 5.36 20.58 -23.27
N LYS A 315 4.71 21.18 -24.27
CA LYS A 315 3.57 20.56 -24.97
C LYS A 315 3.95 19.25 -25.69
N ILE A 316 5.12 19.19 -26.34
CA ILE A 316 5.63 17.95 -26.95
C ILE A 316 5.84 16.85 -25.90
N THR A 317 6.34 17.20 -24.71
CA THR A 317 6.53 16.24 -23.60
C THR A 317 5.21 15.68 -23.09
N ILE A 318 4.14 16.49 -23.04
CA ILE A 318 2.78 16.04 -22.71
C ILE A 318 2.27 15.08 -23.79
N LEU A 319 2.40 15.45 -25.08
CA LEU A 319 1.96 14.61 -26.20
C LEU A 319 2.66 13.24 -26.22
N LEU A 320 3.97 13.19 -25.93
CA LEU A 320 4.72 11.94 -25.80
C LEU A 320 4.25 11.10 -24.61
N SER A 321 3.97 11.74 -23.48
CA SER A 321 3.47 11.06 -22.27
C SER A 321 2.09 10.42 -22.50
N ILE A 322 1.20 11.12 -23.20
CA ILE A 322 -0.11 10.60 -23.63
C ILE A 322 0.06 9.45 -24.63
N SER A 323 1.02 9.56 -25.56
CA SER A 323 1.35 8.48 -26.52
C SER A 323 1.77 7.19 -25.82
N VAL A 324 2.64 7.28 -24.80
CA VAL A 324 3.06 6.12 -24.01
C VAL A 324 1.89 5.49 -23.27
N LEU A 325 1.03 6.30 -22.66
CA LEU A 325 -0.15 5.80 -21.94
C LEU A 325 -1.18 5.15 -22.88
N LEU A 326 -1.31 5.64 -24.10
CA LEU A 326 -2.10 5.04 -25.19
C LEU A 326 -1.54 3.68 -25.64
N LEU A 327 -0.21 3.53 -25.73
CA LEU A 327 0.41 2.25 -26.05
C LEU A 327 0.15 1.20 -24.95
N ILE A 328 0.30 1.58 -23.67
CA ILE A 328 -0.02 0.69 -22.54
C ILE A 328 -1.51 0.31 -22.54
N LEU A 329 -2.41 1.24 -22.89
CA LEU A 329 -3.84 0.94 -23.00
C LEU A 329 -4.14 -0.02 -24.16
N LYS A 330 -3.45 0.13 -25.29
CA LYS A 330 -3.56 -0.78 -26.45
C LYS A 330 -3.13 -2.20 -26.08
N ASP A 331 -2.04 -2.37 -25.35
CA ASP A 331 -1.55 -3.70 -24.96
C ASP A 331 -2.46 -4.40 -23.92
N MET A 332 -3.28 -3.62 -23.19
CA MET A 332 -4.30 -4.12 -22.25
C MET A 332 -5.63 -4.51 -22.93
N LEU A 333 -5.99 -3.88 -24.04
CA LEU A 333 -7.25 -4.13 -24.73
C LEU A 333 -7.08 -5.23 -25.79
N PRO A 334 -7.85 -6.34 -25.76
CA PRO A 334 -7.79 -7.35 -26.81
C PRO A 334 -8.26 -6.77 -28.15
N SER A 335 -7.56 -7.13 -29.21
CA SER A 335 -7.85 -6.71 -30.59
C SER A 335 -9.24 -7.18 -31.02
N THR A 336 -10.22 -6.27 -30.98
CA THR A 336 -11.63 -6.55 -31.29
C THR A 336 -12.07 -5.70 -32.47
N GLU A 337 -12.44 -6.32 -33.59
CA GLU A 337 -12.76 -5.61 -34.84
C GLU A 337 -14.13 -4.92 -34.84
N LYS A 338 -15.02 -5.28 -33.92
CA LYS A 338 -16.47 -5.02 -34.04
C LYS A 338 -16.91 -3.63 -33.58
N MET A 339 -16.25 -3.06 -32.56
CA MET A 339 -16.56 -1.73 -32.02
C MET A 339 -15.37 -1.19 -31.20
N MET A 340 -15.03 0.09 -31.33
CA MET A 340 -14.00 0.72 -30.50
C MET A 340 -14.54 1.04 -29.10
N PRO A 341 -13.84 0.66 -28.01
CA PRO A 341 -14.21 1.02 -26.64
C PRO A 341 -14.36 2.53 -26.43
N ALA A 342 -15.30 2.94 -25.57
CA ALA A 342 -15.51 4.35 -25.22
C ALA A 342 -14.23 5.01 -24.65
N ILE A 343 -13.43 4.27 -23.88
CA ILE A 343 -12.13 4.75 -23.39
C ILE A 343 -11.16 5.05 -24.54
N ALA A 344 -11.14 4.25 -25.61
CA ALA A 344 -10.25 4.46 -26.74
C ALA A 344 -10.64 5.74 -27.49
N ASN A 345 -11.93 5.95 -27.73
CA ASN A 345 -12.46 7.18 -28.33
C ASN A 345 -12.13 8.42 -27.48
N TYR A 346 -12.24 8.32 -26.15
CA TYR A 346 -11.85 9.39 -25.22
C TYR A 346 -10.35 9.71 -25.29
N CYS A 347 -9.49 8.70 -25.23
CA CYS A 347 -8.04 8.89 -25.31
C CYS A 347 -7.57 9.45 -26.67
N ILE A 348 -8.18 8.99 -27.77
CA ILE A 348 -7.94 9.54 -29.12
C ILE A 348 -8.39 11.01 -29.20
N GLY A 349 -9.55 11.35 -28.60
CA GLY A 349 -10.02 12.73 -28.50
C GLY A 349 -9.05 13.64 -27.75
N ILE A 350 -8.54 13.21 -26.59
CA ILE A 350 -7.52 13.96 -25.83
C ILE A 350 -6.22 14.10 -26.66
N PHE A 351 -5.76 13.02 -27.29
CA PHE A 351 -4.56 13.05 -28.11
C PHE A 351 -4.69 14.03 -29.29
N ALA A 352 -5.85 14.08 -29.94
CA ALA A 352 -6.14 15.03 -31.01
C ALA A 352 -6.17 16.48 -30.50
N LEU A 353 -6.80 16.75 -29.35
CA LEU A 353 -6.85 18.09 -28.74
C LEU A 353 -5.45 18.62 -28.38
N VAL A 354 -4.62 17.80 -27.74
CA VAL A 354 -3.23 18.16 -27.42
C VAL A 354 -2.37 18.28 -28.69
N GLY A 355 -2.62 17.44 -29.70
CA GLY A 355 -1.98 17.56 -31.01
C GLY A 355 -2.29 18.91 -31.70
N ILE A 356 -3.55 19.36 -31.64
CA ILE A 356 -3.97 20.67 -32.15
C ILE A 356 -3.29 21.80 -31.35
N SER A 357 -3.23 21.69 -30.02
CA SER A 357 -2.60 22.73 -29.18
C SER A 357 -1.08 22.81 -29.34
N VAL A 358 -0.41 21.71 -29.75
CA VAL A 358 0.99 21.72 -30.22
C VAL A 358 1.11 22.45 -31.56
N LEU A 359 0.24 22.17 -32.54
CA LEU A 359 0.25 22.84 -33.85
C LEU A 359 0.00 24.35 -33.73
N GLU A 360 -0.89 24.76 -32.82
CA GLU A 360 -1.11 26.16 -32.46
C GLU A 360 0.19 26.81 -31.93
N ALA A 361 0.85 26.19 -30.95
CA ALA A 361 2.12 26.70 -30.41
C ALA A 361 3.22 26.77 -31.49
N MET A 362 3.30 25.79 -32.41
CA MET A 362 4.23 25.82 -33.54
C MET A 362 3.95 27.00 -34.50
N THR A 363 2.68 27.27 -34.81
CA THR A 363 2.31 28.38 -35.70
C THR A 363 2.53 29.75 -35.05
N ILE A 364 2.21 29.91 -33.76
CA ILE A 364 2.51 31.14 -32.99
C ILE A 364 4.02 31.38 -32.91
N SER A 365 4.81 30.36 -32.55
CA SER A 365 6.27 30.46 -32.49
C SER A 365 6.89 30.81 -33.85
N PHE A 366 6.39 30.20 -34.94
CA PHE A 366 6.78 30.56 -36.30
C PHE A 366 6.49 32.03 -36.62
N LEU A 367 5.27 32.52 -36.32
CA LEU A 367 4.86 33.91 -36.55
C LEU A 367 5.72 34.91 -35.75
N LEU A 368 6.02 34.63 -34.48
CA LEU A 368 6.93 35.46 -33.67
C LEU A 368 8.34 35.48 -34.26
N SER A 369 8.88 34.32 -34.67
CA SER A 369 10.19 34.25 -35.31
C SER A 369 10.25 35.00 -36.65
N PHE A 370 9.12 35.06 -37.37
CA PHE A 370 8.96 35.83 -38.59
C PHE A 370 8.92 37.33 -38.30
N GLN A 371 8.15 37.77 -37.29
CA GLN A 371 8.11 39.15 -36.82
C GLN A 371 9.51 39.65 -36.39
N GLU A 372 10.28 38.86 -35.63
CA GLU A 372 11.67 39.21 -35.28
C GLU A 372 12.57 39.34 -36.51
N LYS A 373 12.46 38.41 -37.48
CA LYS A 373 13.23 38.46 -38.72
C LYS A 373 12.87 39.70 -39.55
N VAL A 374 11.60 40.07 -39.62
CA VAL A 374 11.13 41.30 -40.30
C VAL A 374 11.66 42.54 -39.59
N LYS A 375 11.54 42.63 -38.25
CA LYS A 375 12.03 43.75 -37.43
C LYS A 375 13.56 43.92 -37.54
N LYS A 376 14.32 42.83 -37.65
CA LYS A 376 15.77 42.85 -37.93
C LYS A 376 16.12 43.24 -39.38
N LYS A 377 15.22 43.04 -40.35
CA LYS A 377 15.49 43.35 -41.77
C LYS A 377 15.17 44.81 -42.15
N ASN A 378 14.17 45.43 -41.52
CA ASN A 378 13.76 46.82 -41.73
C ASN A 378 13.76 47.65 -40.42
N PRO A 379 14.93 47.90 -39.79
CA PRO A 379 15.00 48.65 -38.54
C PRO A 379 14.51 50.11 -38.66
N GLN A 380 14.74 50.76 -39.80
CA GLN A 380 14.37 52.17 -40.03
C GLN A 380 12.85 52.41 -40.18
N HIS A 381 12.06 51.37 -40.48
CA HIS A 381 10.59 51.53 -40.54
C HIS A 381 9.96 51.51 -39.15
N TYR A 382 10.59 50.82 -38.19
CA TYR A 382 10.04 50.64 -36.84
C TYR A 382 10.35 51.81 -35.90
N SER A 383 11.47 52.52 -36.08
CA SER A 383 11.76 53.76 -35.33
C SER A 383 10.74 54.85 -35.66
N ASN A 384 10.41 55.01 -36.93
CA ASN A 384 9.44 56.02 -37.37
C ASN A 384 8.03 55.69 -36.85
N PHE A 385 7.66 54.40 -36.79
CA PHE A 385 6.37 53.96 -36.25
C PHE A 385 6.25 54.15 -34.73
N GLU A 386 7.35 54.04 -33.96
CA GLU A 386 7.37 54.37 -32.53
C GLU A 386 7.35 55.89 -32.26
N GLU A 387 7.87 56.74 -33.16
CA GLU A 387 7.66 58.20 -33.12
C GLU A 387 6.21 58.60 -33.43
N GLU A 388 5.59 57.96 -34.43
CA GLU A 388 4.21 58.23 -34.86
C GLU A 388 3.18 57.91 -33.74
N ILE A 389 3.38 56.79 -33.02
CA ILE A 389 2.56 56.39 -31.86
C ILE A 389 2.71 57.34 -30.65
N GLN A 390 3.85 58.01 -30.49
CA GLN A 390 4.02 59.01 -29.42
C GLN A 390 3.35 60.34 -29.75
N LEU A 391 3.27 60.70 -31.04
CA LEU A 391 2.58 61.90 -31.51
C LEU A 391 1.04 61.77 -31.42
N GLU A 392 0.47 60.61 -31.76
CA GLU A 392 -0.98 60.37 -31.72
C GLU A 392 -1.62 60.42 -30.31
N ARG A 393 -0.85 60.32 -29.22
CA ARG A 393 -1.42 60.45 -27.87
C ARG A 393 -1.72 61.90 -27.46
N THR A 394 -1.27 62.88 -28.24
CA THR A 394 -1.28 64.30 -27.85
C THR A 394 -2.41 65.15 -28.42
N ASP A 395 -3.19 64.65 -29.38
CA ASP A 395 -4.28 65.44 -29.99
C ASP A 395 -5.64 64.71 -29.97
N SER A 396 -6.71 65.50 -29.97
CA SER A 396 -8.01 65.10 -29.43
C SER A 396 -9.17 65.42 -30.37
N LYS A 397 -10.14 64.50 -30.43
CA LYS A 397 -11.52 64.59 -30.97
C LYS A 397 -11.72 64.21 -32.46
N ASP A 398 -12.50 63.13 -32.62
CA ASP A 398 -13.72 62.99 -33.44
C ASP A 398 -13.76 63.42 -34.94
N PRO A 399 -14.64 62.80 -35.77
CA PRO A 399 -14.97 61.37 -35.83
C PRO A 399 -15.22 60.84 -37.29
N LEU A 400 -15.40 59.51 -37.40
CA LEU A 400 -16.32 58.83 -38.34
C LEU A 400 -15.97 58.70 -39.86
N VAL A 401 -16.25 57.50 -40.42
CA VAL A 401 -16.89 57.18 -41.73
C VAL A 401 -16.18 56.09 -42.59
N LEU A 402 -17.00 55.08 -42.99
CA LEU A 402 -16.95 54.06 -44.06
C LEU A 402 -15.61 53.44 -44.54
N THR A 403 -15.35 52.10 -44.55
CA THR A 403 -16.04 50.88 -45.11
C THR A 403 -15.62 50.49 -46.56
N VAL A 404 -15.49 49.16 -46.75
CA VAL A 404 -15.49 48.34 -47.99
C VAL A 404 -14.13 47.91 -48.59
N ALA A 405 -14.05 46.58 -48.74
CA ALA A 405 -13.01 45.72 -49.28
C ALA A 405 -12.68 45.84 -50.78
N GLY A 406 -11.63 45.13 -51.22
CA GLY A 406 -11.36 44.80 -52.63
C GLY A 406 -10.10 43.94 -52.81
N GLU A 407 -10.24 42.75 -53.42
CA GLU A 407 -9.12 41.85 -53.77
C GLU A 407 -8.41 42.27 -55.08
N MET A 408 -7.18 41.76 -55.33
CA MET A 408 -6.86 40.68 -56.31
C MET A 408 -5.42 40.76 -56.89
N THR A 409 -4.65 39.65 -56.77
CA THR A 409 -3.65 39.06 -57.72
C THR A 409 -2.67 39.95 -58.53
N LYS A 410 -1.39 39.60 -58.79
CA LYS A 410 -0.89 38.42 -59.55
C LYS A 410 0.67 38.45 -59.75
N THR A 411 1.36 37.29 -59.73
CA THR A 411 2.53 36.82 -60.58
C THR A 411 3.71 37.76 -60.95
N SER A 412 5.01 37.40 -61.09
CA SER A 412 5.88 36.17 -61.10
C SER A 412 7.38 36.65 -61.17
N PRO A 413 8.45 35.88 -61.51
CA PRO A 413 8.72 34.43 -61.55
C PRO A 413 10.04 33.98 -60.84
N VAL A 414 10.46 32.73 -61.05
CA VAL A 414 11.63 32.01 -60.47
C VAL A 414 12.75 31.78 -61.51
N PRO A 415 14.01 31.47 -61.10
CA PRO A 415 14.65 30.28 -61.64
C PRO A 415 15.32 29.34 -60.61
N ALA A 416 15.29 28.06 -60.98
CA ALA A 416 15.95 26.85 -60.46
C ALA A 416 17.48 26.99 -60.25
N ASN A 417 18.22 26.12 -59.53
CA ASN A 417 18.10 24.67 -59.29
C ASN A 417 18.87 24.30 -57.97
N MET A 418 19.03 23.07 -57.43
CA MET A 418 18.74 21.67 -57.82
C MET A 418 18.58 20.77 -56.55
N SER A 419 18.53 19.44 -56.70
CA SER A 419 18.17 18.43 -55.68
C SER A 419 19.32 17.61 -55.06
N SER A 420 19.21 17.20 -53.79
CA SER A 420 19.39 15.80 -53.31
C SER A 420 19.33 15.67 -51.77
N GLU A 421 18.24 15.13 -51.21
CA GLU A 421 18.22 14.60 -49.82
C GLU A 421 17.34 13.34 -49.72
N SER A 422 17.95 12.18 -49.96
CA SER A 422 17.34 10.86 -49.69
C SER A 422 18.29 9.90 -48.95
N GLY A 423 19.35 10.43 -48.34
CA GLY A 423 20.34 9.67 -47.57
C GLY A 423 20.17 9.68 -46.05
N LEU A 424 19.61 10.76 -45.48
CA LEU A 424 19.63 10.99 -44.03
C LEU A 424 18.82 9.94 -43.23
N LEU A 425 17.65 9.55 -43.75
CA LEU A 425 16.71 8.65 -43.07
C LEU A 425 17.25 7.20 -43.00
N LEU A 426 17.99 6.77 -44.03
CA LEU A 426 18.64 5.45 -44.07
C LEU A 426 19.84 5.37 -43.11
N GLN A 427 20.53 6.50 -42.89
CA GLN A 427 21.64 6.61 -41.95
C GLN A 427 21.15 6.55 -40.50
N ILE A 428 20.05 7.26 -40.17
CA ILE A 428 19.38 7.19 -38.86
C ILE A 428 18.84 5.77 -38.57
N LEU A 429 18.22 5.11 -39.57
CA LEU A 429 17.75 3.73 -39.43
C LEU A 429 18.86 2.71 -39.17
N HIS A 430 20.10 2.99 -39.60
CA HIS A 430 21.24 2.11 -39.37
C HIS A 430 21.86 2.29 -37.96
N GLU A 431 21.81 3.49 -37.37
CA GLU A 431 22.23 3.74 -35.98
C GLU A 431 21.21 3.23 -34.95
N ILE A 432 19.91 3.33 -35.23
CA ILE A 432 18.87 2.75 -34.36
C ILE A 432 18.99 1.22 -34.32
N ARG A 433 19.27 0.58 -35.46
CA ARG A 433 19.40 -0.89 -35.54
C ARG A 433 20.67 -1.44 -34.88
N SER A 434 21.71 -0.63 -34.65
CA SER A 434 22.92 -1.06 -33.92
C SER A 434 22.77 -0.92 -32.41
N THR A 435 22.05 0.09 -31.93
CA THR A 435 21.74 0.28 -30.50
C THR A 435 20.70 -0.72 -29.98
N GLN A 436 19.75 -1.13 -30.82
CA GLN A 436 18.68 -2.08 -30.48
C GLN A 436 19.14 -3.56 -30.41
N LYS A 437 20.45 -3.85 -30.46
CA LYS A 437 21.00 -5.22 -30.44
C LYS A 437 21.70 -5.61 -29.13
N ASN A 438 21.65 -4.75 -28.10
CA ASN A 438 22.35 -4.94 -26.81
C ASN A 438 21.44 -4.93 -25.57
N LEU A 439 20.12 -4.85 -25.71
CA LEU A 439 19.18 -4.97 -24.58
C LEU A 439 18.03 -5.92 -24.92
N ASP A 440 17.98 -7.04 -24.18
CA ASP A 440 16.81 -7.80 -23.73
C ASP A 440 17.31 -9.07 -22.98
N PRO A 441 16.52 -9.70 -22.10
CA PRO A 441 15.73 -9.06 -21.03
C PRO A 441 15.72 -9.87 -19.70
N GLU A 442 15.92 -9.27 -18.53
CA GLU A 442 15.55 -9.97 -17.28
C GLU A 442 15.27 -9.06 -16.06
N THR A 443 13.99 -8.90 -15.69
CA THR A 443 13.43 -9.34 -14.39
C THR A 443 11.96 -8.91 -14.22
N ARG A 444 11.14 -9.83 -13.71
CA ARG A 444 9.72 -9.62 -13.37
C ARG A 444 9.61 -9.30 -11.87
N PRO A 445 8.96 -8.21 -11.41
CA PRO A 445 8.86 -7.92 -9.98
C PRO A 445 7.88 -8.87 -9.29
N ARG A 446 8.33 -9.53 -8.21
CA ARG A 446 7.46 -10.28 -7.28
C ARG A 446 6.77 -9.32 -6.31
N ALA A 447 5.50 -9.60 -6.01
CA ALA A 447 4.80 -8.99 -4.89
C ALA A 447 5.09 -9.75 -3.58
N ASP A 448 4.89 -9.03 -2.47
CA ASP A 448 4.83 -9.45 -1.06
C ASP A 448 6.12 -9.39 -0.22
N GLN A 449 6.24 -8.30 0.56
CA GLN A 449 6.06 -8.39 2.02
C GLN A 449 5.84 -7.02 2.67
N ASN A 450 4.93 -6.99 3.66
CA ASN A 450 4.58 -5.79 4.43
C ASN A 450 5.77 -5.25 5.23
N THR A 451 6.49 -4.27 4.68
CA THR A 451 7.48 -3.48 5.41
C THR A 451 6.85 -2.17 5.90
N ALA A 452 7.01 -1.87 7.19
CA ALA A 452 6.57 -0.60 7.74
C ALA A 452 7.37 0.54 7.09
N ALA A 453 6.67 1.53 6.53
CA ALA A 453 7.27 2.70 5.91
C ALA A 453 7.08 3.93 6.80
N MET A 454 8.09 4.25 7.61
CA MET A 454 8.31 5.61 8.15
C MET A 454 9.05 6.49 7.14
N ALA A 455 8.96 7.81 7.33
CA ALA A 455 9.49 8.82 6.42
C ALA A 455 10.98 8.60 6.07
N GLY A 456 11.29 8.55 4.77
CA GLY A 456 12.61 8.18 4.25
C GLY A 456 12.45 7.40 2.96
N GLY A 457 12.04 8.09 1.89
CA GLY A 457 11.76 7.49 0.59
C GLY A 457 13.04 6.99 -0.11
N ILE A 458 13.06 5.71 -0.46
CA ILE A 458 14.15 5.10 -1.23
C ILE A 458 14.02 5.50 -2.71
N THR A 459 15.15 5.55 -3.42
CA THR A 459 15.22 5.58 -4.87
C THR A 459 14.45 4.40 -5.50
N GLU A 460 13.68 4.68 -6.55
CA GLU A 460 12.82 3.69 -7.23
C GLU A 460 13.57 2.52 -7.90
N THR A 461 14.90 2.61 -8.00
CA THR A 461 15.79 1.58 -8.57
C THR A 461 16.36 0.60 -7.54
N GLY A 462 16.16 0.83 -6.24
CA GLY A 462 16.81 0.04 -5.18
C GLY A 462 18.33 0.21 -5.08
N GLU A 463 18.92 1.11 -5.89
CA GLU A 463 20.37 1.34 -5.91
C GLU A 463 20.85 2.15 -4.70
N PRO A 464 21.98 1.77 -4.09
CA PRO A 464 22.52 2.47 -2.93
C PRO A 464 23.17 3.80 -3.33
N TYR A 465 22.85 4.87 -2.60
CA TYR A 465 23.39 6.20 -2.88
C TYR A 465 24.79 6.43 -2.30
N SER A 466 25.50 7.43 -2.83
CA SER A 466 26.81 7.82 -2.32
C SER A 466 26.72 8.40 -0.92
N ALA A 467 27.77 8.22 -0.11
CA ALA A 467 27.75 8.65 1.29
C ALA A 467 27.58 10.19 1.46
N PHE A 468 28.00 10.98 0.47
CA PHE A 468 27.76 12.43 0.42
C PHE A 468 26.28 12.78 0.24
N VAL A 469 25.54 12.02 -0.57
CA VAL A 469 24.08 12.17 -0.71
C VAL A 469 23.38 11.79 0.62
N GLY A 470 23.89 10.77 1.32
CA GLY A 470 23.40 10.40 2.66
C GLY A 470 23.57 11.52 3.70
N LEU A 471 24.72 12.21 3.68
CA LEU A 471 24.99 13.39 4.52
C LEU A 471 23.96 14.50 4.25
N ILE A 472 23.70 14.83 2.98
CA ILE A 472 22.68 15.85 2.62
C ILE A 472 21.29 15.44 3.13
N TYR A 473 20.90 14.17 3.03
CA TYR A 473 19.61 13.71 3.57
C TYR A 473 19.55 13.75 5.10
N MET A 474 20.62 13.41 5.80
CA MET A 474 20.69 13.45 7.26
C MET A 474 20.66 14.91 7.78
N PHE A 475 21.40 15.83 7.14
CA PHE A 475 21.28 17.27 7.40
C PHE A 475 19.84 17.78 7.21
N ASN A 476 19.22 17.48 6.06
CA ASN A 476 17.86 17.92 5.74
C ASN A 476 16.77 17.28 6.64
N LEU A 477 17.05 16.12 7.27
CA LEU A 477 16.14 15.51 8.25
C LEU A 477 16.20 16.26 9.58
N ILE A 478 17.39 16.58 10.08
CA ILE A 478 17.56 17.25 11.37
C ILE A 478 17.17 18.74 11.27
N VAL A 479 17.54 19.42 10.19
CA VAL A 479 17.19 20.84 9.96
C VAL A 479 15.76 20.96 9.44
N GLY A 480 14.79 20.63 10.31
CA GLY A 480 13.35 20.68 10.10
C GLY A 480 12.67 21.86 10.79
N THR A 481 11.46 21.61 11.33
CA THR A 481 10.63 22.60 12.04
C THR A 481 11.27 23.16 13.30
N GLY A 482 12.05 22.36 14.04
CA GLY A 482 12.73 22.80 15.27
C GLY A 482 13.60 24.06 15.07
N ALA A 483 14.28 24.14 13.92
CA ALA A 483 15.09 25.30 13.53
C ALA A 483 14.31 26.63 13.49
N LEU A 484 13.00 26.60 13.23
CA LEU A 484 12.15 27.80 13.20
C LEU A 484 11.82 28.34 14.60
N THR A 485 11.86 27.47 15.62
CA THR A 485 11.48 27.78 17.01
C THR A 485 12.70 28.08 17.91
N MET A 486 13.88 27.59 17.52
CA MET A 486 15.14 27.80 18.24
C MET A 486 15.45 29.27 18.59
N PRO A 487 15.31 30.26 17.67
CA PRO A 487 15.68 31.65 17.98
C PRO A 487 14.90 32.27 19.15
N LYS A 488 13.61 31.94 19.29
CA LYS A 488 12.76 32.43 20.38
C LYS A 488 13.24 31.89 21.73
N ALA A 489 13.37 30.57 21.84
CA ALA A 489 13.82 29.92 23.07
C ALA A 489 15.25 30.34 23.45
N PHE A 490 16.13 30.52 22.47
CA PHE A 490 17.51 30.99 22.66
C PHE A 490 17.52 32.41 23.25
N ALA A 491 16.62 33.30 22.80
CA ALA A 491 16.49 34.66 23.33
C ALA A 491 16.01 34.68 24.80
N VAL A 492 15.02 33.85 25.13
CA VAL A 492 14.39 33.81 26.47
C VAL A 492 15.37 33.32 27.55
N ALA A 493 16.21 32.32 27.25
CA ALA A 493 17.21 31.80 28.18
C ALA A 493 18.51 32.62 28.26
N GLY A 494 18.72 33.56 27.33
CA GLY A 494 19.91 34.41 27.26
C GLY A 494 21.12 33.74 26.58
N TRP A 495 21.91 34.55 25.87
CA TRP A 495 22.77 34.03 24.81
C TRP A 495 23.94 33.13 25.27
N VAL A 496 24.50 33.36 26.47
CA VAL A 496 25.60 32.52 27.00
C VAL A 496 25.08 31.14 27.39
N VAL A 497 23.97 31.12 28.13
CA VAL A 497 23.33 29.88 28.58
C VAL A 497 22.89 29.08 27.37
N SER A 498 22.23 29.71 26.40
CA SER A 498 21.76 29.07 25.18
C SER A 498 22.88 28.46 24.35
N LEU A 499 23.99 29.19 24.13
CA LEU A 499 25.16 28.66 23.40
C LEU A 499 25.78 27.45 24.10
N SER A 500 25.93 27.51 25.43
CA SER A 500 26.49 26.40 26.22
C SER A 500 25.60 25.16 26.17
N LEU A 501 24.28 25.34 26.30
CA LEU A 501 23.31 24.25 26.33
C LEU A 501 23.15 23.60 24.95
N ILE A 502 23.04 24.38 23.88
CA ILE A 502 22.93 23.85 22.50
C ILE A 502 24.18 23.04 22.12
N THR A 503 25.37 23.52 22.49
CA THR A 503 26.63 22.79 22.24
C THR A 503 26.65 21.46 22.99
N PHE A 504 26.25 21.45 24.26
CA PHE A 504 26.19 20.24 25.08
C PHE A 504 25.13 19.24 24.57
N LEU A 505 23.91 19.71 24.27
CA LEU A 505 22.82 18.84 23.79
C LEU A 505 23.09 18.30 22.38
N GLY A 506 23.74 19.08 21.51
CA GLY A 506 24.23 18.61 20.21
C GLY A 506 25.25 17.48 20.36
N PHE A 507 26.20 17.60 21.29
CA PHE A 507 27.14 16.53 21.63
C PHE A 507 26.44 15.28 22.18
N MET A 508 25.48 15.43 23.09
CA MET A 508 24.69 14.31 23.61
C MET A 508 23.84 13.61 22.51
N SER A 509 23.31 14.37 21.55
CA SER A 509 22.61 13.80 20.40
C SER A 509 23.56 13.02 19.48
N TYR A 510 24.75 13.58 19.19
CA TYR A 510 25.79 12.88 18.45
C TYR A 510 26.16 11.54 19.12
N MET A 511 26.42 11.54 20.43
CA MET A 511 26.71 10.31 21.19
C MET A 511 25.64 9.24 20.97
N THR A 512 24.36 9.59 21.20
CA THR A 512 23.25 8.65 21.09
C THR A 512 22.95 8.21 19.67
N THR A 513 23.21 9.04 18.67
CA THR A 513 23.22 8.63 17.27
C THR A 513 24.29 7.55 17.01
N THR A 514 25.50 7.65 17.56
CA THR A 514 26.49 6.56 17.43
C THR A 514 26.04 5.27 18.11
N PHE A 515 25.24 5.35 19.18
CA PHE A 515 24.65 4.18 19.83
C PHE A 515 23.63 3.49 18.91
N VAL A 516 22.74 4.22 18.23
CA VAL A 516 21.80 3.60 17.27
C VAL A 516 22.54 2.87 16.15
N ILE A 517 23.63 3.45 15.63
CA ILE A 517 24.45 2.83 14.57
C ILE A 517 25.10 1.51 15.04
N GLU A 518 25.62 1.48 16.27
CA GLU A 518 26.17 0.26 16.87
C GLU A 518 25.10 -0.83 17.05
N ALA A 519 23.89 -0.44 17.49
CA ALA A 519 22.76 -1.36 17.64
C ALA A 519 22.25 -1.91 16.29
N MET A 520 22.24 -1.09 15.22
CA MET A 520 21.90 -1.54 13.86
C MET A 520 22.87 -2.60 13.33
N ALA A 521 24.17 -2.44 13.59
CA ALA A 521 25.19 -3.41 13.21
C ALA A 521 25.04 -4.72 14.00
N ALA A 522 24.74 -4.64 15.31
CA ALA A 522 24.46 -5.81 16.14
C ALA A 522 23.19 -6.57 15.68
N ALA A 523 22.12 -5.85 15.32
CA ALA A 523 20.89 -6.47 14.81
C ALA A 523 21.09 -7.18 13.46
N ASN A 524 21.88 -6.58 12.55
CA ASN A 524 22.27 -7.22 11.29
C ASN A 524 23.09 -8.50 11.53
N ALA A 525 24.02 -8.50 12.50
CA ALA A 525 24.78 -9.69 12.88
C ALA A 525 23.86 -10.80 13.43
N GLN A 526 22.89 -10.45 14.29
CA GLN A 526 21.95 -11.41 14.87
C GLN A 526 20.99 -12.02 13.82
N LEU A 527 20.51 -11.23 12.87
CA LEU A 527 19.67 -11.73 11.76
C LEU A 527 20.45 -12.72 10.87
N ARG A 528 21.71 -12.42 10.54
CA ARG A 528 22.60 -13.32 9.78
C ARG A 528 22.95 -14.60 10.54
N TRP A 529 23.09 -14.52 11.86
CA TRP A 529 23.28 -15.70 12.71
C TRP A 529 22.06 -16.61 12.64
N LYS A 530 20.87 -16.07 12.91
CA LYS A 530 19.61 -16.82 12.92
C LYS A 530 19.31 -17.47 11.56
N ARG A 531 19.65 -16.82 10.44
CA ARG A 531 19.49 -17.42 9.11
C ARG A 531 20.38 -18.63 8.89
N ARG A 532 21.66 -18.57 9.31
CA ARG A 532 22.57 -19.72 9.24
C ARG A 532 22.14 -20.87 10.15
N GLU A 533 21.63 -20.57 11.34
CA GLU A 533 21.08 -21.58 12.25
C GLU A 533 19.87 -22.32 11.63
N GLN A 534 19.04 -21.64 10.83
CA GLN A 534 17.98 -22.27 10.06
C GLN A 534 18.52 -23.10 8.87
N GLU A 535 19.47 -22.55 8.10
CA GLU A 535 20.12 -23.25 6.97
C GLU A 535 20.85 -24.53 7.44
N GLU A 536 21.56 -24.49 8.57
CA GLU A 536 22.22 -25.65 9.19
C GLU A 536 21.21 -26.69 9.73
N THR A 537 20.04 -26.25 10.22
CA THR A 537 18.96 -27.16 10.64
C THR A 537 18.35 -27.88 9.43
N ASP A 538 18.00 -27.13 8.38
CA ASP A 538 17.39 -27.67 7.16
C ASP A 538 18.33 -28.64 6.41
N GLU A 539 19.65 -28.41 6.41
CA GLU A 539 20.63 -29.37 5.88
C GLU A 539 20.74 -30.63 6.76
N SER A 540 20.65 -30.51 8.09
CA SER A 540 20.76 -31.65 9.01
C SER A 540 19.59 -32.63 8.94
N ASP A 541 18.37 -32.14 8.71
CA ASP A 541 17.19 -33.02 8.49
C ASP A 541 17.26 -33.74 7.13
N SER A 542 17.94 -33.14 6.13
CA SER A 542 18.03 -33.68 4.76
C SER A 542 19.00 -34.83 4.54
N THR A 543 19.84 -35.17 5.53
CA THR A 543 20.99 -36.09 5.37
C THR A 543 20.87 -37.42 6.14
N SER A 544 19.68 -37.75 6.66
CA SER A 544 19.46 -38.90 7.55
C SER A 544 18.86 -40.16 6.92
N ASP A 545 18.48 -40.14 5.64
CA ASP A 545 17.85 -41.31 4.98
C ASP A 545 18.30 -41.43 3.50
N TYR A 546 19.27 -42.33 3.24
CA TYR A 546 19.33 -43.26 2.10
C TYR A 546 20.67 -44.03 2.10
N SER A 547 20.61 -45.35 2.16
CA SER A 547 21.75 -46.26 1.93
C SER A 547 21.91 -46.59 0.45
N ASP A 548 23.14 -46.90 0.03
CA ASP A 548 23.54 -47.17 -1.36
C ASP A 548 22.79 -48.32 -2.06
N ASP A 549 22.47 -48.14 -3.36
CA ASP A 549 22.68 -49.16 -4.41
C ASP A 549 22.56 -48.59 -5.86
N GLU A 550 23.11 -49.33 -6.83
CA GLU A 550 23.63 -48.99 -8.18
C GLU A 550 22.84 -48.12 -9.21
N VAL A 551 23.44 -46.96 -9.57
CA VAL A 551 24.17 -46.69 -10.85
C VAL A 551 23.49 -46.88 -12.25
N ILE A 552 23.17 -45.75 -12.91
CA ILE A 552 23.28 -45.40 -14.38
C ILE A 552 22.35 -46.13 -15.40
N THR A 553 21.51 -45.46 -16.23
CA THR A 553 21.85 -44.38 -17.19
C THR A 553 20.66 -43.50 -17.64
N ARG A 554 20.89 -42.18 -17.76
CA ARG A 554 20.31 -41.19 -18.70
C ARG A 554 18.77 -41.02 -18.86
N GLY A 555 18.31 -39.82 -18.52
CA GLY A 555 17.84 -38.91 -19.58
C GLY A 555 16.40 -38.40 -19.52
N ARG A 556 16.00 -37.72 -18.44
CA ARG A 556 14.78 -36.87 -18.45
C ARG A 556 15.07 -35.50 -17.85
N SER A 557 14.77 -34.46 -18.61
CA SER A 557 14.89 -33.06 -18.20
C SER A 557 13.68 -32.64 -17.36
N GLU A 558 13.92 -32.23 -16.12
CA GLU A 558 12.97 -31.51 -15.27
C GLU A 558 13.52 -30.12 -14.91
N PRO A 559 12.65 -29.15 -14.57
CA PRO A 559 12.93 -27.74 -14.86
C PRO A 559 13.84 -27.05 -13.83
N GLU A 560 14.85 -26.35 -14.33
CA GLU A 560 15.67 -25.43 -13.54
C GLU A 560 14.85 -24.23 -13.05
N THR A 561 14.58 -24.15 -11.74
CA THR A 561 14.18 -22.91 -11.06
C THR A 561 14.90 -22.74 -9.72
N LYS A 562 16.23 -22.86 -9.73
CA LYS A 562 17.10 -22.28 -8.69
C LYS A 562 17.80 -21.05 -9.26
N PRO A 563 17.64 -19.83 -8.69
CA PRO A 563 18.33 -18.66 -9.19
C PRO A 563 19.82 -18.75 -8.83
N ILE A 564 20.68 -18.93 -9.84
CA ILE A 564 22.12 -18.80 -9.69
C ILE A 564 22.47 -17.31 -9.53
N LEU A 565 22.49 -16.83 -8.28
CA LEU A 565 23.24 -15.61 -7.93
C LEU A 565 24.09 -15.76 -6.67
N SER A 566 24.56 -16.98 -6.40
CA SER A 566 25.84 -17.15 -5.71
C SER A 566 26.96 -16.69 -6.66
N ILE A 567 27.32 -15.41 -6.61
CA ILE A 567 28.66 -15.00 -7.06
C ILE A 567 29.64 -15.82 -6.24
N GLN A 568 30.32 -16.77 -6.90
CA GLN A 568 31.41 -17.58 -6.37
C GLN A 568 32.62 -16.68 -6.06
N ARG A 569 32.50 -15.81 -5.05
CA ARG A 569 33.61 -15.03 -4.51
C ARG A 569 34.43 -15.94 -3.60
N SER A 570 35.33 -16.66 -4.25
CA SER A 570 36.40 -17.41 -3.60
C SER A 570 37.10 -16.57 -2.53
N GLY A 571 37.23 -17.12 -1.32
CA GLY A 571 38.21 -16.70 -0.31
C GLY A 571 38.13 -15.27 0.21
N GLY A 572 37.13 -14.95 1.06
CA GLY A 572 37.17 -13.74 1.88
C GLY A 572 36.22 -13.83 3.08
N HIS A 573 36.72 -13.56 4.30
CA HIS A 573 35.86 -13.45 5.49
C HIS A 573 34.80 -12.35 5.28
N ALA A 574 33.52 -12.70 5.36
CA ALA A 574 32.44 -11.73 5.44
C ALA A 574 32.39 -11.14 6.87
N ASP A 575 32.61 -9.83 7.00
CA ASP A 575 32.48 -9.12 8.28
C ASP A 575 31.04 -9.26 8.79
N HIS A 576 30.88 -9.93 9.94
CA HIS A 576 29.55 -10.29 10.46
C HIS A 576 28.70 -9.06 10.87
N PHE A 577 29.33 -7.90 11.02
CA PHE A 577 28.72 -6.64 11.47
C PHE A 577 28.36 -5.67 10.32
N ASP A 578 28.53 -6.05 9.06
CA ASP A 578 28.18 -5.17 7.93
C ASP A 578 26.65 -4.98 7.84
N ILE A 579 26.21 -3.72 8.02
CA ILE A 579 24.81 -3.30 7.91
C ILE A 579 24.36 -3.41 6.44
N VAL A 580 23.49 -4.37 6.14
CA VAL A 580 22.98 -4.61 4.78
C VAL A 580 21.44 -4.60 4.74
N GLU A 581 20.79 -5.18 5.74
CA GLU A 581 19.33 -5.23 5.83
C GLU A 581 18.79 -3.98 6.57
N ARG A 582 17.66 -3.44 6.11
CA ARG A 582 16.97 -2.31 6.77
C ARG A 582 16.25 -2.84 8.00
N VAL A 583 16.86 -2.68 9.16
CA VAL A 583 16.25 -2.98 10.45
C VAL A 583 15.76 -1.68 11.09
N GLU A 584 14.45 -1.54 11.25
CA GLU A 584 13.86 -0.35 11.88
C GLU A 584 14.01 -0.39 13.42
N MET A 585 13.91 0.78 14.07
CA MET A 585 14.08 0.88 15.52
C MET A 585 13.09 0.03 16.31
N GLY A 586 11.86 -0.14 15.82
CA GLY A 586 10.87 -1.05 16.41
C GLY A 586 11.21 -2.53 16.23
N GLN A 587 11.84 -2.90 15.11
CA GLN A 587 12.34 -4.27 14.90
C GLN A 587 13.54 -4.55 15.81
N MET A 588 14.47 -3.60 15.98
CA MET A 588 15.55 -3.70 16.96
C MET A 588 15.01 -3.84 18.39
N ALA A 589 13.97 -3.07 18.75
CA ALA A 589 13.31 -3.22 20.04
C ALA A 589 12.69 -4.63 20.20
N SER A 590 12.03 -5.18 19.18
CA SER A 590 11.47 -6.54 19.24
C SER A 590 12.52 -7.66 19.29
N MET A 591 13.76 -7.41 18.85
CA MET A 591 14.88 -8.36 18.92
C MET A 591 15.64 -8.30 20.26
N PHE A 592 15.77 -7.12 20.88
CA PHE A 592 16.59 -6.91 22.08
C PHE A 592 15.81 -6.70 23.38
N PHE A 593 14.53 -6.31 23.33
CA PHE A 593 13.73 -6.01 24.53
C PHE A 593 12.68 -7.08 24.81
N ASN A 594 12.42 -7.30 26.10
CA ASN A 594 11.26 -8.07 26.56
C ASN A 594 9.94 -7.39 26.16
N LYS A 595 8.84 -8.15 26.10
CA LYS A 595 7.50 -7.68 25.67
C LYS A 595 7.03 -6.38 26.33
N VAL A 596 7.37 -6.14 27.60
CA VAL A 596 7.09 -4.87 28.31
C VAL A 596 7.90 -3.70 27.74
N GLY A 597 9.18 -3.91 27.43
CA GLY A 597 10.06 -2.90 26.82
C GLY A 597 9.67 -2.57 25.38
N VAL A 598 9.21 -3.56 24.61
CA VAL A 598 8.66 -3.34 23.26
C VAL A 598 7.40 -2.46 23.31
N ASN A 599 6.48 -2.75 24.23
CA ASN A 599 5.28 -1.93 24.42
C ASN A 599 5.64 -0.50 24.87
N MET A 600 6.58 -0.33 25.80
CA MET A 600 7.05 0.98 26.25
C MET A 600 7.74 1.77 25.11
N PHE A 601 8.51 1.10 24.25
CA PHE A 601 9.08 1.71 23.04
C PHE A 601 7.99 2.27 22.13
N TYR A 602 6.98 1.46 21.78
CA TYR A 602 5.90 1.90 20.89
C TYR A 602 5.03 3.00 21.51
N ILE A 603 4.74 2.94 22.82
CA ILE A 603 4.03 4.01 23.53
C ILE A 603 4.82 5.32 23.48
N CYS A 604 6.12 5.29 23.76
CA CYS A 604 6.98 6.48 23.69
C CYS A 604 7.02 7.08 22.27
N LEU A 605 7.13 6.22 21.24
CA LEU A 605 7.10 6.63 19.84
C LEU A 605 5.74 7.23 19.45
N ILE A 606 4.63 6.62 19.88
CA ILE A 606 3.27 7.10 19.62
C ILE A 606 3.05 8.49 20.26
N VAL A 607 3.44 8.69 21.52
CA VAL A 607 3.31 9.98 22.21
C VAL A 607 4.14 11.07 21.51
N TYR A 608 5.37 10.76 21.08
CA TYR A 608 6.19 11.70 20.32
C TYR A 608 5.53 12.09 18.98
N LEU A 609 5.04 11.11 18.21
CA LEU A 609 4.42 11.35 16.91
C LEU A 609 3.08 12.12 17.02
N TYR A 610 2.33 11.93 18.12
CA TYR A 610 1.20 12.80 18.46
C TYR A 610 1.66 14.25 18.69
N GLY A 611 2.80 14.43 19.36
CA GLY A 611 3.46 15.72 19.54
C GLY A 611 3.79 16.40 18.22
N ASP A 612 4.47 15.70 17.31
CA ASP A 612 4.78 16.19 15.96
C ASP A 612 3.51 16.65 15.21
N LEU A 613 2.48 15.81 15.20
CA LEU A 613 1.22 16.15 14.53
C LEU A 613 0.51 17.35 15.18
N ALA A 614 0.59 17.51 16.50
CA ALA A 614 0.01 18.65 17.20
C ALA A 614 0.77 19.95 16.90
N ILE A 615 2.11 19.91 16.91
CA ILE A 615 2.98 21.02 16.49
C ILE A 615 2.64 21.43 15.05
N TYR A 616 2.46 20.45 14.16
CA TYR A 616 2.18 20.69 12.75
C TYR A 616 0.77 21.25 12.53
N ALA A 617 -0.23 20.71 13.25
CA ALA A 617 -1.60 21.21 13.25
C ALA A 617 -1.72 22.60 13.88
N ALA A 618 -0.84 22.99 14.80
CA ALA A 618 -0.82 24.33 15.37
C ALA A 618 -0.06 25.35 14.49
N ALA A 619 1.09 24.95 13.92
CA ALA A 619 1.96 25.84 13.15
C ALA A 619 1.33 26.29 11.82
N VAL A 620 0.66 25.40 11.08
CA VAL A 620 0.11 25.78 9.76
C VAL A 620 -1.02 26.81 9.86
N PRO A 621 -2.03 26.66 10.74
CA PRO A 621 -3.04 27.69 10.98
C PRO A 621 -2.47 28.98 11.56
N LEU A 622 -1.42 28.90 12.39
CA LEU A 622 -0.75 30.09 12.93
C LEU A 622 -0.08 30.92 11.81
N SER A 623 0.66 30.27 10.90
CA SER A 623 1.23 30.93 9.71
C SER A 623 0.15 31.50 8.77
N LEU A 624 -0.93 30.77 8.53
CA LEU A 624 -2.04 31.25 7.69
C LEU A 624 -2.75 32.46 8.34
N MET A 625 -3.03 32.39 9.64
CA MET A 625 -3.64 33.49 10.40
C MET A 625 -2.76 34.74 10.36
N GLU A 626 -1.45 34.63 10.55
CA GLU A 626 -0.56 35.80 10.56
C GLU A 626 -0.50 36.48 9.18
N VAL A 627 -0.41 35.69 8.11
CA VAL A 627 -0.44 36.22 6.72
C VAL A 627 -1.81 36.78 6.34
N ALA A 628 -2.90 36.23 6.89
CA ALA A 628 -4.27 36.65 6.61
C ALA A 628 -4.71 37.90 7.38
N CYS A 629 -4.33 37.99 8.66
CA CYS A 629 -4.71 39.05 9.59
C CYS A 629 -3.65 40.16 9.72
N GLY A 630 -2.47 39.99 9.12
CA GLY A 630 -1.40 40.97 9.10
C GLY A 630 -1.79 42.22 8.32
N ASN A 631 -1.60 43.39 8.93
CA ASN A 631 -2.00 44.66 8.32
C ASN A 631 -0.90 45.12 7.35
N HIS A 632 -1.02 44.77 6.06
CA HIS A 632 0.00 45.08 5.03
C HIS A 632 0.25 46.57 4.75
N SER A 633 -0.51 47.48 5.38
CA SER A 633 -0.21 48.92 5.36
C SER A 633 0.96 49.22 6.30
N CYS A 634 2.12 49.59 5.75
CA CYS A 634 3.29 50.05 6.51
C CYS A 634 3.02 51.42 7.19
N SER A 635 2.20 51.46 8.23
CA SER A 635 2.07 52.60 9.15
C SER A 635 2.97 52.37 10.37
N THR A 636 3.69 53.41 10.80
CA THR A 636 4.77 53.32 11.79
C THR A 636 4.28 52.89 13.18
N GLY A 637 4.50 51.61 13.53
CA GLY A 637 4.32 51.10 14.89
C GLY A 637 4.49 49.58 14.97
N THR A 638 5.45 49.10 15.76
CA THR A 638 5.60 47.68 16.11
C THR A 638 4.55 47.27 17.13
N VAL A 639 3.32 47.02 16.67
CA VAL A 639 2.17 46.66 17.51
C VAL A 639 2.17 45.14 17.78
N LYS A 640 2.19 44.78 19.06
CA LYS A 640 1.92 43.41 19.51
C LYS A 640 0.41 43.17 19.52
N TYR A 641 -0.10 42.44 18.54
CA TYR A 641 -1.52 42.08 18.48
C TYR A 641 -1.90 41.12 19.62
N ASN A 642 -3.10 41.31 20.18
CA ASN A 642 -3.72 40.39 21.13
C ASN A 642 -4.63 39.39 20.40
N ASP A 643 -4.80 38.20 20.96
CA ASP A 643 -5.68 37.13 20.42
C ASP A 643 -7.14 37.58 20.17
N THR A 644 -7.59 38.62 20.90
CA THR A 644 -8.93 39.20 20.84
C THR A 644 -9.11 40.24 19.73
N ASP A 645 -8.04 40.68 19.07
CA ASP A 645 -8.11 41.75 18.08
C ASP A 645 -8.90 41.28 16.84
N PRO A 646 -9.66 42.17 16.17
CA PRO A 646 -10.38 41.83 14.95
C PRO A 646 -9.40 41.60 13.80
N CYS A 647 -9.54 40.47 13.12
CA CYS A 647 -8.83 40.13 11.90
C CYS A 647 -9.58 40.70 10.69
N TRP A 648 -10.78 40.18 10.41
CA TRP A 648 -11.64 40.64 9.31
C TRP A 648 -13.07 40.84 9.81
N GLY A 649 -13.57 42.09 9.74
CA GLY A 649 -14.90 42.43 10.23
C GLY A 649 -15.10 42.00 11.70
N PRO A 650 -16.12 41.19 12.03
CA PRO A 650 -16.36 40.73 13.40
C PRO A 650 -15.52 39.51 13.84
N VAL A 651 -14.65 38.96 12.98
CA VAL A 651 -13.89 37.74 13.28
C VAL A 651 -12.63 38.06 14.07
N THR A 652 -12.48 37.51 15.28
CA THR A 652 -11.26 37.66 16.10
C THR A 652 -10.09 36.85 15.50
N ARG A 653 -8.84 37.23 15.80
CA ARG A 653 -7.64 36.45 15.41
C ARG A 653 -7.73 35.00 15.89
N LYS A 654 -8.18 34.77 17.13
CA LYS A 654 -8.38 33.43 17.70
C LYS A 654 -9.42 32.58 16.95
N ASP A 655 -10.49 33.20 16.44
CA ASP A 655 -11.49 32.48 15.64
C ASP A 655 -11.01 32.26 14.19
N ALA A 656 -10.25 33.20 13.61
CA ALA A 656 -9.58 33.00 12.33
C ALA A 656 -8.61 31.79 12.38
N TYR A 657 -7.80 31.68 13.44
CA TYR A 657 -6.95 30.51 13.70
C TYR A 657 -7.76 29.19 13.70
N ARG A 658 -8.90 29.15 14.39
CA ARG A 658 -9.79 27.96 14.44
C ARG A 658 -10.37 27.62 13.09
N VAL A 659 -10.74 28.61 12.28
CA VAL A 659 -11.20 28.42 10.90
C VAL A 659 -10.09 27.81 10.04
N PHE A 660 -8.86 28.34 10.12
CA PHE A 660 -7.72 27.77 9.39
C PHE A 660 -7.36 26.35 9.86
N LEU A 661 -7.48 26.03 11.16
CA LEU A 661 -7.33 24.66 11.69
C LEU A 661 -8.39 23.70 11.15
N ALA A 662 -9.64 24.15 11.02
CA ALA A 662 -10.72 23.37 10.42
C ALA A 662 -10.48 23.13 8.92
N VAL A 663 -10.05 24.15 8.17
CA VAL A 663 -9.69 24.04 6.74
C VAL A 663 -8.50 23.10 6.54
N PHE A 664 -7.44 23.24 7.34
CA PHE A 664 -6.27 22.35 7.34
C PHE A 664 -6.67 20.89 7.59
N THR A 665 -7.52 20.66 8.60
CA THR A 665 -8.07 19.34 8.94
C THR A 665 -8.88 18.75 7.79
N LEU A 666 -9.76 19.54 7.17
CA LEU A 666 -10.62 19.08 6.08
C LEU A 666 -9.84 18.79 4.79
N MET A 667 -8.78 19.56 4.52
CA MET A 667 -7.87 19.34 3.39
C MET A 667 -6.95 18.13 3.57
N LEU A 668 -6.24 18.03 4.71
CA LEU A 668 -5.16 17.04 4.89
C LEU A 668 -5.58 15.80 5.70
N GLY A 669 -6.58 15.92 6.56
CA GLY A 669 -7.13 14.81 7.33
C GLY A 669 -7.55 13.60 6.49
N PRO A 670 -8.24 13.77 5.34
CA PRO A 670 -8.60 12.66 4.46
C PRO A 670 -7.41 11.82 3.98
N PHE A 671 -6.24 12.42 3.76
CA PHE A 671 -5.04 11.69 3.31
C PHE A 671 -4.56 10.64 4.32
N THR A 672 -4.93 10.74 5.60
CA THR A 672 -4.62 9.75 6.64
C THR A 672 -5.41 8.44 6.51
N PHE A 673 -6.54 8.46 5.79
CA PHE A 673 -7.35 7.28 5.46
C PHE A 673 -6.80 6.54 4.23
N PHE A 674 -5.99 7.20 3.41
CA PHE A 674 -5.35 6.64 2.22
C PHE A 674 -3.89 6.24 2.51
N ASN A 675 -3.28 5.46 1.62
CA ASN A 675 -1.84 5.13 1.68
C ASN A 675 -1.04 6.07 0.76
N ALA A 676 -1.18 7.38 0.97
CA ALA A 676 -0.50 8.40 0.18
C ALA A 676 0.99 8.53 0.58
N GLN A 677 1.82 7.57 0.15
CA GLN A 677 3.25 7.50 0.51
C GLN A 677 4.23 7.92 -0.60
N LYS A 678 3.76 8.17 -1.83
CA LYS A 678 4.60 8.59 -2.96
C LYS A 678 4.82 10.11 -2.99
N THR A 679 5.70 10.62 -2.13
CA THR A 679 5.94 12.08 -1.97
C THR A 679 7.33 12.56 -2.41
N LYS A 680 8.15 11.72 -3.05
CA LYS A 680 9.54 12.01 -3.50
C LYS A 680 9.74 13.41 -4.08
N TYR A 681 8.99 13.76 -5.13
CA TYR A 681 9.11 15.07 -5.80
C TYR A 681 8.69 16.25 -4.90
N LEU A 682 7.69 16.04 -4.05
CA LEU A 682 7.19 17.02 -3.10
C LEU A 682 8.18 17.26 -1.95
N GLN A 683 8.92 16.23 -1.53
CA GLN A 683 10.03 16.34 -0.57
C GLN A 683 11.25 17.05 -1.17
N ILE A 684 11.60 16.77 -2.44
CA ILE A 684 12.67 17.49 -3.15
C ILE A 684 12.32 18.98 -3.27
N LEU A 685 11.10 19.31 -3.70
CA LEU A 685 10.62 20.68 -3.82
C LEU A 685 10.65 21.43 -2.48
N THR A 686 10.11 20.82 -1.41
CA THR A 686 10.09 21.45 -0.08
C THR A 686 11.48 21.57 0.54
N SER A 687 12.41 20.65 0.25
CA SER A 687 13.82 20.80 0.61
C SER A 687 14.47 22.00 -0.09
N LEU A 688 14.20 22.20 -1.38
CA LEU A 688 14.73 23.34 -2.14
C LEU A 688 14.19 24.67 -1.60
N MET A 689 12.88 24.76 -1.36
CA MET A 689 12.24 25.93 -0.74
C MET A 689 12.79 26.24 0.66
N ARG A 690 13.14 25.21 1.44
CA ARG A 690 13.74 25.33 2.78
C ARG A 690 15.12 25.98 2.74
N TRP A 691 15.99 25.58 1.81
CA TRP A 691 17.30 26.21 1.64
C TRP A 691 17.18 27.66 1.17
N ILE A 692 16.24 27.98 0.27
CA ILE A 692 15.95 29.36 -0.12
C ILE A 692 15.49 30.19 1.09
N ALA A 693 14.53 29.70 1.87
CA ALA A 693 13.99 30.41 3.03
C ALA A 693 15.05 30.68 4.12
N PHE A 694 15.82 29.65 4.53
CA PHE A 694 16.88 29.84 5.55
C PHE A 694 17.99 30.77 5.07
N THR A 695 18.43 30.64 3.82
CA THR A 695 19.46 31.52 3.24
C THR A 695 18.98 32.97 3.20
N MET A 696 17.73 33.21 2.79
CA MET A 696 17.12 34.54 2.79
C MET A 696 17.02 35.12 4.20
N MET A 697 16.53 34.37 5.19
CA MET A 697 16.40 34.87 6.57
C MET A 697 17.75 35.28 7.18
N ILE A 698 18.82 34.49 6.95
CA ILE A 698 20.17 34.81 7.43
C ILE A 698 20.71 36.05 6.72
N ILE A 699 20.60 36.14 5.38
CA ILE A 699 21.07 37.29 4.61
C ILE A 699 20.32 38.58 5.01
N LEU A 700 19.00 38.53 5.15
CA LEU A 700 18.19 39.69 5.53
C LEU A 700 18.51 40.18 6.95
N ALA A 701 18.70 39.26 7.91
CA ALA A 701 19.13 39.61 9.26
C ALA A 701 20.53 40.26 9.27
N LEU A 702 21.49 39.71 8.53
CA LEU A 702 22.84 40.29 8.41
C LEU A 702 22.83 41.67 7.75
N ILE A 703 22.00 41.89 6.72
CA ILE A 703 21.81 43.21 6.08
C ILE A 703 21.19 44.21 7.06
N SER A 704 20.19 43.81 7.85
CA SER A 704 19.57 44.68 8.87
C SER A 704 20.57 45.09 9.96
N ILE A 705 21.36 44.14 10.46
CA ILE A 705 22.43 44.43 11.43
C ILE A 705 23.48 45.37 10.82
N GLY A 706 23.93 45.10 9.58
CA GLY A 706 24.92 45.92 8.88
C GLY A 706 24.45 47.35 8.55
N LYS A 707 23.13 47.57 8.40
CA LYS A 707 22.53 48.90 8.23
C LYS A 707 22.32 49.66 9.54
N GLY A 708 22.65 49.07 10.69
CA GLY A 708 22.43 49.67 12.01
C GLY A 708 20.97 49.64 12.49
N SER A 709 20.10 48.84 11.86
CA SER A 709 18.68 48.68 12.23
C SER A 709 18.41 47.50 13.17
N GLY A 710 19.46 46.88 13.73
CA GLY A 710 19.33 45.82 14.75
C GLY A 710 18.90 46.39 16.10
N HIS A 711 17.73 45.98 16.58
CA HIS A 711 17.17 46.44 17.87
C HIS A 711 17.44 45.48 19.03
N GLY A 712 18.03 44.31 18.76
CA GLY A 712 18.19 43.23 19.72
C GLY A 712 19.20 43.49 20.82
N ARG A 713 18.76 43.39 22.08
CA ARG A 713 19.60 43.48 23.29
C ARG A 713 19.36 42.26 24.21
N PRO A 714 19.89 41.07 23.85
CA PRO A 714 19.61 39.85 24.61
C PRO A 714 20.16 39.90 26.04
N PRO A 715 19.46 39.30 27.03
CA PRO A 715 20.04 39.04 28.34
C PRO A 715 21.22 38.06 28.22
N VAL A 716 22.21 38.22 29.09
CA VAL A 716 23.42 37.36 29.11
C VAL A 716 23.05 35.94 29.56
N ALA A 717 22.26 35.83 30.63
CA ALA A 717 21.78 34.58 31.21
C ALA A 717 20.43 34.78 31.91
N ASN A 718 19.47 33.90 31.65
CA ASN A 718 18.20 33.82 32.35
C ASN A 718 17.80 32.35 32.56
N PHE A 719 17.97 31.84 33.79
CA PHE A 719 17.69 30.45 34.11
C PHE A 719 16.21 30.07 33.98
N SER A 720 15.28 31.03 33.98
CA SER A 720 13.84 30.77 33.82
C SER A 720 13.47 30.23 32.43
N GLY A 721 14.29 30.50 31.40
CA GLY A 721 14.05 30.02 30.02
C GLY A 721 14.64 28.64 29.72
N VAL A 722 15.54 28.13 30.57
CA VAL A 722 16.32 26.92 30.32
C VAL A 722 15.47 25.65 30.14
N PRO A 723 14.40 25.40 30.93
CA PRO A 723 13.56 24.20 30.76
C PRO A 723 12.89 24.13 29.39
N ASN A 724 12.44 25.27 28.87
CA ASN A 724 11.81 25.32 27.55
C ASN A 724 12.84 25.19 26.43
N LEU A 725 13.97 25.91 26.53
CA LEU A 725 15.08 25.78 25.59
C LEU A 725 15.57 24.33 25.50
N PHE A 726 15.70 23.61 26.63
CA PHE A 726 16.07 22.20 26.63
C PHE A 726 15.14 21.37 25.75
N GLY A 727 13.82 21.50 25.90
CA GLY A 727 12.84 20.79 25.09
C GLY A 727 12.94 21.12 23.60
N VAL A 728 13.05 22.40 23.25
CA VAL A 728 13.22 22.86 21.86
C VAL A 728 14.53 22.35 21.24
N CYS A 729 15.62 22.28 22.01
CA CYS A 729 16.90 21.74 21.54
C CYS A 729 16.83 20.22 21.31
N VAL A 730 16.26 19.47 22.25
CA VAL A 730 16.03 18.02 22.16
C VAL A 730 15.22 17.69 20.90
N TYR A 731 14.12 18.42 20.70
CA TYR A 731 13.29 18.32 19.49
C TYR A 731 14.09 18.63 18.21
N SER A 732 14.86 19.71 18.20
CA SER A 732 15.59 20.19 17.02
C SER A 732 16.77 19.29 16.61
N PHE A 733 17.39 18.54 17.53
CA PHE A 733 18.48 17.62 17.21
C PHE A 733 18.02 16.16 16.98
N MET A 734 16.71 15.90 16.99
CA MET A 734 16.20 14.53 16.97
C MET A 734 16.26 13.90 15.57
N CYS A 735 16.86 12.71 15.47
CA CYS A 735 16.91 11.92 14.22
C CYS A 735 16.82 10.40 14.44
N GLN A 736 17.00 9.94 15.67
CA GLN A 736 17.33 8.55 16.04
C GLN A 736 16.29 7.53 15.53
N HIS A 737 15.01 7.92 15.48
CA HIS A 737 13.91 7.07 15.01
C HIS A 737 13.89 6.86 13.48
N SER A 738 14.38 7.82 12.70
CA SER A 738 14.39 7.80 11.22
C SER A 738 15.79 7.53 10.63
N LEU A 739 16.81 7.50 11.48
CA LEU A 739 18.20 7.25 11.09
C LEU A 739 18.43 5.88 10.40
N PRO A 740 17.78 4.76 10.78
CA PRO A 740 18.00 3.49 10.10
C PRO A 740 17.65 3.50 8.60
N SER A 741 16.57 4.19 8.21
CA SER A 741 16.18 4.31 6.80
C SER A 741 17.16 5.11 5.94
N LEU A 742 17.95 6.01 6.56
CA LEU A 742 18.95 6.82 5.88
C LEU A 742 20.34 6.17 5.79
N ILE A 743 20.69 5.28 6.73
CA ILE A 743 22.03 4.68 6.76
C ILE A 743 22.11 3.37 5.96
N THR A 744 21.06 2.53 5.97
CA THR A 744 21.06 1.27 5.22
C THR A 744 21.35 1.44 3.71
N PRO A 745 20.74 2.39 2.96
CA PRO A 745 21.00 2.56 1.52
C PRO A 745 22.34 3.26 1.18
N ILE A 746 23.21 3.58 2.16
CA ILE A 746 24.54 4.12 1.85
C ILE A 746 25.44 3.03 1.26
N SER A 747 26.03 3.31 0.09
CA SER A 747 26.93 2.41 -0.63
C SER A 747 28.24 2.12 0.12
N ASN A 748 28.95 3.15 0.60
CA ASN A 748 30.22 2.99 1.33
C ASN A 748 30.06 3.31 2.82
N LYS A 749 29.92 2.26 3.64
CA LYS A 749 29.62 2.39 5.08
C LYS A 749 30.83 2.67 5.98
N LYS A 750 32.08 2.57 5.46
CA LYS A 750 33.30 2.81 6.25
C LYS A 750 33.41 4.24 6.81
N HIS A 751 32.79 5.21 6.15
CA HIS A 751 32.90 6.64 6.48
C HIS A 751 31.69 7.21 7.24
N VAL A 752 30.72 6.37 7.62
CA VAL A 752 29.47 6.82 8.27
C VAL A 752 29.74 7.58 9.58
N GLY A 753 30.63 7.08 10.44
CA GLY A 753 30.98 7.75 11.71
C GLY A 753 31.55 9.17 11.53
N PRO A 754 32.59 9.36 10.69
CA PRO A 754 33.08 10.69 10.33
C PRO A 754 32.04 11.62 9.70
N PHE A 755 31.16 11.11 8.82
CA PHE A 755 30.11 11.93 8.22
C PHE A 755 29.03 12.37 9.23
N VAL A 756 28.62 11.48 10.13
CA VAL A 756 27.72 11.81 11.25
C VAL A 756 28.31 12.91 12.14
N LEU A 757 29.62 12.89 12.40
CA LEU A 757 30.30 13.96 13.15
C LEU A 757 30.33 15.29 12.38
N ALA A 758 30.61 15.24 11.07
CA ALA A 758 30.60 16.41 10.21
C ALA A 758 29.21 17.07 10.15
N ASP A 759 28.15 16.28 10.00
CA ASP A 759 26.76 16.77 10.00
C ASP A 759 26.38 17.45 11.32
N TYR A 760 26.59 16.80 12.46
CA TYR A 760 26.27 17.41 13.75
C TYR A 760 27.06 18.71 14.00
N THR A 761 28.30 18.80 13.50
CA THR A 761 29.11 20.03 13.56
C THR A 761 28.53 21.13 12.66
N LEU A 762 28.08 20.78 11.45
CA LEU A 762 27.49 21.72 10.49
C LEU A 762 26.11 22.23 10.98
N ILE A 763 25.28 21.34 11.51
CA ILE A 763 23.97 21.66 12.11
C ILE A 763 24.13 22.56 13.33
N LEU A 764 25.09 22.25 14.22
CA LEU A 764 25.42 23.11 15.36
C LEU A 764 25.82 24.52 14.90
N GLY A 765 26.74 24.63 13.93
CA GLY A 765 27.12 25.92 13.34
C GLY A 765 25.95 26.67 12.72
N PHE A 766 25.06 25.96 12.01
CA PHE A 766 23.86 26.51 11.39
C PHE A 766 22.85 27.04 12.42
N TYR A 767 22.52 26.27 13.47
CA TYR A 767 21.60 26.72 14.53
C TYR A 767 22.17 27.88 15.35
N VAL A 768 23.47 27.88 15.62
CA VAL A 768 24.16 28.99 16.28
C VAL A 768 24.10 30.25 15.40
N LEU A 769 24.41 30.15 14.10
CA LEU A 769 24.32 31.27 13.16
C LEU A 769 22.91 31.83 13.04
N LEU A 770 21.90 30.95 12.87
CA LEU A 770 20.50 31.34 12.75
C LEU A 770 19.99 32.05 14.02
N SER A 771 20.33 31.52 15.20
CA SER A 771 19.87 32.08 16.48
C SER A 771 20.57 33.40 16.81
N PHE A 772 21.88 33.51 16.61
CA PHE A 772 22.59 34.79 16.86
C PHE A 772 22.15 35.90 15.90
N THR A 773 21.98 35.61 14.61
CA THR A 773 21.52 36.62 13.64
C THR A 773 20.11 37.11 13.93
N ALA A 774 19.21 36.20 14.32
CA ALA A 774 17.85 36.56 14.75
C ALA A 774 17.83 37.51 15.96
N ILE A 775 18.61 37.19 17.00
CA ILE A 775 18.55 37.84 18.32
C ILE A 775 19.21 39.21 18.36
N PHE A 776 20.18 39.48 17.49
CA PHE A 776 20.73 40.83 17.32
C PHE A 776 19.91 41.68 16.33
N CYS A 777 19.16 41.05 15.41
CA CYS A 777 18.27 41.75 14.49
C CYS A 777 17.01 42.26 15.20
N PHE A 778 16.29 41.37 15.89
CA PHE A 778 14.97 41.66 16.49
C PHE A 778 15.05 41.75 18.03
N ASP A 779 14.14 42.53 18.63
CA ASP A 779 14.03 42.55 20.09
C ASP A 779 13.42 41.25 20.64
N SER A 780 13.90 40.82 21.82
CA SER A 780 13.53 39.53 22.44
C SER A 780 12.03 39.44 22.78
N SER A 781 11.40 40.59 23.02
CA SER A 781 9.96 40.69 23.30
C SER A 781 9.07 40.53 22.06
N LEU A 782 9.61 40.79 20.86
CA LEU A 782 8.92 40.80 19.56
C LEU A 782 9.27 39.59 18.66
N LEU A 783 10.13 38.67 19.10
CA LEU A 783 10.31 37.38 18.43
C LEU A 783 9.02 36.55 18.53
N HIS A 784 8.49 36.11 17.39
CA HIS A 784 7.38 35.16 17.30
C HIS A 784 7.90 33.73 17.51
N ASP A 785 7.00 32.80 17.86
CA ASP A 785 7.32 31.38 18.04
C ASP A 785 7.93 30.74 16.78
N MET A 786 7.59 31.25 15.59
CA MET A 786 8.21 30.88 14.31
C MET A 786 8.98 32.07 13.73
N TYR A 787 10.30 31.92 13.61
CA TYR A 787 11.23 32.96 13.15
C TYR A 787 10.89 33.54 11.76
N THR A 788 10.26 32.76 10.88
CA THR A 788 9.83 33.25 9.55
C THR A 788 8.82 34.39 9.60
N LEU A 789 7.98 34.43 10.64
CA LEU A 789 6.94 35.46 10.80
C LEU A 789 7.54 36.83 11.19
N ASN A 790 8.71 36.88 11.84
CA ASN A 790 9.37 38.16 12.16
C ASN A 790 9.72 39.02 10.93
N PHE A 791 9.76 38.45 9.73
CA PHE A 791 10.01 39.14 8.48
C PHE A 791 8.74 39.57 7.72
N THR A 792 7.53 39.23 8.18
CA THR A 792 6.28 39.59 7.49
C THR A 792 5.82 41.01 7.80
N ASP A 793 5.91 41.43 9.07
CA ASP A 793 5.40 42.73 9.52
C ASP A 793 6.44 43.86 9.48
N ASN A 794 7.74 43.52 9.58
CA ASN A 794 8.82 44.51 9.68
C ASN A 794 9.23 45.08 8.32
N CYS A 795 8.49 46.06 7.81
CA CYS A 795 8.74 46.68 6.50
C CYS A 795 10.18 47.18 6.29
N ASN A 796 10.88 47.59 7.36
CA ASN A 796 12.26 48.09 7.31
C ASN A 796 13.32 47.04 6.90
N VAL A 797 13.04 45.74 7.07
CA VAL A 797 14.01 44.66 6.80
C VAL A 797 13.88 44.13 5.36
N LEU A 798 12.65 44.06 4.84
CA LEU A 798 12.33 43.45 3.56
C LEU A 798 11.20 44.22 2.88
N ASP A 799 11.50 44.99 1.84
CA ASP A 799 10.51 45.87 1.19
C ASP A 799 9.71 45.18 0.05
N ILE A 800 10.12 43.98 -0.37
CA ILE A 800 9.52 43.28 -1.51
C ILE A 800 8.31 42.43 -1.06
N PRO A 801 7.07 42.71 -1.50
CA PRO A 801 5.88 42.01 -1.02
C PRO A 801 5.91 40.49 -1.26
N PHE A 802 6.40 40.05 -2.44
CA PHE A 802 6.49 38.64 -2.80
C PHE A 802 7.31 37.81 -1.79
N LEU A 803 8.45 38.35 -1.33
CA LEU A 803 9.31 37.63 -0.37
C LEU A 803 8.68 37.58 1.04
N ARG A 804 7.88 38.59 1.44
CA ARG A 804 7.14 38.55 2.72
C ARG A 804 6.12 37.40 2.72
N TYR A 805 5.29 37.30 1.67
CA TYR A 805 4.34 36.19 1.52
C TYR A 805 5.04 34.83 1.44
N PHE A 806 6.17 34.73 0.72
CA PHE A 806 6.95 33.49 0.65
C PHE A 806 7.45 33.02 2.02
N LEU A 807 8.04 33.92 2.83
CA LEU A 807 8.51 33.57 4.17
C LEU A 807 7.34 33.26 5.13
N GLY A 808 6.24 34.02 5.07
CA GLY A 808 5.06 33.77 5.90
C GLY A 808 4.38 32.43 5.61
N LEU A 809 4.28 32.03 4.34
CA LEU A 809 3.66 30.76 3.90
C LEU A 809 4.64 29.57 3.87
N PHE A 810 5.94 29.77 4.07
CA PHE A 810 6.94 28.71 4.04
C PHE A 810 6.62 27.51 4.98
N PRO A 811 6.17 27.73 6.25
CA PRO A 811 5.77 26.63 7.12
C PRO A 811 4.55 25.88 6.57
N VAL A 812 3.58 26.58 5.96
CA VAL A 812 2.39 25.97 5.34
C VAL A 812 2.80 24.93 4.31
N PHE A 813 3.70 25.26 3.40
CA PHE A 813 4.15 24.33 2.35
C PHE A 813 5.01 23.18 2.87
N THR A 814 5.88 23.42 3.86
CA THR A 814 6.82 22.38 4.34
C THR A 814 6.25 21.45 5.40
N ILE A 815 5.26 21.90 6.17
CA ILE A 815 4.62 21.11 7.23
C ILE A 815 3.45 20.30 6.67
N SER A 816 2.63 20.89 5.79
CA SER A 816 1.47 20.22 5.18
C SER A 816 1.84 18.97 4.38
N THR A 817 3.03 18.93 3.77
CA THR A 817 3.49 17.78 2.98
C THR A 817 3.97 16.63 3.86
N ASN A 818 4.40 16.91 5.09
CA ASN A 818 4.89 15.92 6.05
C ASN A 818 3.78 15.40 6.96
N PHE A 819 2.76 16.21 7.27
CA PHE A 819 1.66 15.84 8.17
C PHE A 819 0.95 14.52 7.80
N PRO A 820 0.52 14.27 6.55
CA PRO A 820 -0.08 12.98 6.19
C PRO A 820 0.86 11.78 6.34
N ILE A 821 2.16 11.97 6.09
CA ILE A 821 3.17 10.91 6.18
C ILE A 821 3.33 10.46 7.63
N ILE A 822 3.50 11.43 8.55
CA ILE A 822 3.60 11.15 9.99
C ILE A 822 2.31 10.52 10.52
N ALA A 823 1.13 11.00 10.10
CA ALA A 823 -0.15 10.47 10.52
C ALA A 823 -0.42 9.03 10.02
N VAL A 824 -0.10 8.73 8.76
CA VAL A 824 -0.18 7.37 8.18
C VAL A 824 0.71 6.40 8.96
N THR A 825 1.89 6.83 9.41
CA THR A 825 2.79 5.92 10.12
C THR A 825 2.55 5.87 11.63
N LEU A 826 2.02 6.92 12.25
CA LEU A 826 1.43 6.82 13.60
C LEU A 826 0.31 5.76 13.61
N ARG A 827 -0.53 5.74 12.56
CA ARG A 827 -1.62 4.77 12.39
C ARG A 827 -1.08 3.35 12.25
N ASN A 828 0.03 3.18 11.53
CA ASN A 828 0.68 1.87 11.42
C ASN A 828 1.33 1.43 12.74
N ASN A 829 1.94 2.34 13.52
CA ASN A 829 2.48 2.02 14.85
C ASN A 829 1.39 1.61 15.85
N TRP A 830 0.21 2.25 15.81
CA TRP A 830 -0.96 1.80 16.57
C TRP A 830 -1.41 0.39 16.19
N LYS A 831 -1.46 0.07 14.88
CA LYS A 831 -1.78 -1.28 14.40
C LYS A 831 -0.79 -2.31 14.97
N THR A 832 0.51 -2.00 14.98
CA THR A 832 1.55 -2.88 15.54
C THR A 832 1.45 -3.05 17.05
N LEU A 833 1.23 -1.97 17.81
CA LEU A 833 1.10 -2.02 19.27
C LEU A 833 -0.05 -2.91 19.74
N PHE A 834 -1.17 -2.91 19.01
CA PHE A 834 -2.33 -3.77 19.31
C PHE A 834 -2.30 -5.12 18.59
N HIS A 835 -1.32 -5.40 17.73
CA HIS A 835 -1.31 -6.64 16.96
C HIS A 835 -0.96 -7.83 17.87
N ARG A 836 -2.00 -8.56 18.29
CA ARG A 836 -1.85 -9.90 18.83
C ARG A 836 -1.48 -10.83 17.68
N GLU A 837 -0.37 -11.55 17.84
CA GLU A 837 0.15 -12.54 16.90
C GLU A 837 -1.00 -13.44 16.36
N GLY A 838 -1.32 -13.30 15.07
CA GLY A 838 -2.35 -14.09 14.37
C GLY A 838 -3.75 -13.47 14.24
N GLY A 839 -4.01 -12.25 14.72
CA GLY A 839 -5.34 -11.62 14.63
C GLY A 839 -5.50 -10.59 13.50
N THR A 840 -6.49 -10.76 12.62
CA THR A 840 -6.95 -9.70 11.70
C THR A 840 -7.95 -8.77 12.38
N TYR A 841 -7.87 -7.47 12.10
CA TYR A 841 -8.82 -6.49 12.63
C TYR A 841 -10.13 -6.48 11.81
N PRO A 842 -11.30 -6.24 12.44
CA PRO A 842 -12.53 -5.94 11.70
C PRO A 842 -12.33 -4.73 10.78
N TRP A 843 -12.93 -4.76 9.57
CA TRP A 843 -12.75 -3.72 8.55
C TRP A 843 -12.98 -2.29 9.07
N VAL A 844 -14.00 -2.09 9.92
CA VAL A 844 -14.30 -0.80 10.57
C VAL A 844 -13.15 -0.33 11.46
N VAL A 845 -12.54 -1.24 12.21
CA VAL A 845 -11.40 -0.92 13.08
C VAL A 845 -10.18 -0.58 12.23
N ASP A 846 -9.89 -1.40 11.22
CA ASP A 846 -8.73 -1.25 10.35
C ASP A 846 -8.73 0.06 9.53
N ARG A 847 -9.93 0.44 9.04
CA ARG A 847 -10.13 1.49 8.03
C ARG A 847 -10.71 2.80 8.56
N ILE A 848 -11.38 2.79 9.73
CA ILE A 848 -12.03 3.99 10.31
C ILE A 848 -11.44 4.32 11.68
N VAL A 849 -11.38 3.35 12.61
CA VAL A 849 -10.94 3.63 13.99
C VAL A 849 -9.45 4.02 14.05
N PHE A 850 -8.57 3.29 13.36
CA PHE A 850 -7.14 3.62 13.38
C PHE A 850 -6.79 4.99 12.75
N PRO A 851 -7.35 5.42 11.59
CA PRO A 851 -7.16 6.80 11.13
C PRO A 851 -7.75 7.85 12.09
N LEU A 852 -8.92 7.58 12.68
CA LEU A 852 -9.58 8.55 13.56
C LEU A 852 -8.79 8.78 14.87
N ILE A 853 -8.30 7.69 15.50
CA ILE A 853 -7.51 7.81 16.73
C ILE A 853 -6.18 8.53 16.50
N THR A 854 -5.61 8.52 15.28
CA THR A 854 -4.39 9.28 14.98
C THR A 854 -4.63 10.74 14.65
N LEU A 855 -5.76 11.06 14.01
CA LEU A 855 -6.06 12.41 13.55
C LEU A 855 -6.69 13.29 14.64
N VAL A 856 -7.59 12.74 15.47
CA VAL A 856 -8.40 13.54 16.42
C VAL A 856 -7.58 14.14 17.57
N PRO A 857 -6.71 13.41 18.29
CA PRO A 857 -5.99 13.99 19.44
C PRO A 857 -5.08 15.19 19.11
N PRO A 858 -4.25 15.17 18.02
CA PRO A 858 -3.48 16.35 17.59
C PRO A 858 -4.32 17.60 17.37
N ILE A 859 -5.48 17.44 16.74
CA ILE A 859 -6.38 18.55 16.41
C ILE A 859 -7.04 19.11 17.67
N ILE A 860 -7.41 18.25 18.63
CA ILE A 860 -7.91 18.70 19.94
C ILE A 860 -6.83 19.51 20.67
N VAL A 861 -5.57 19.05 20.66
CA VAL A 861 -4.45 19.79 21.27
C VAL A 861 -4.28 21.16 20.59
N ALA A 862 -4.18 21.21 19.25
CA ALA A 862 -4.08 22.47 18.51
C ALA A 862 -5.31 23.40 18.69
N PHE A 863 -6.51 22.85 18.89
CA PHE A 863 -7.70 23.65 19.19
C PHE A 863 -7.66 24.26 20.60
N CYS A 864 -6.98 23.62 21.54
CA CYS A 864 -6.86 24.08 22.93
C CYS A 864 -5.68 25.03 23.16
N THR A 865 -4.55 24.84 22.49
CA THR A 865 -3.36 25.69 22.63
C THR A 865 -2.85 26.22 21.29
N ASN A 866 -2.64 27.54 21.22
CA ASN A 866 -1.99 28.25 20.12
C ASN A 866 -0.50 28.54 20.39
N ASN A 867 0.02 28.23 21.58
CA ASN A 867 1.42 28.49 21.93
C ASN A 867 2.32 27.34 21.44
N LEU A 868 3.08 27.61 20.38
CA LEU A 868 3.93 26.61 19.73
C LEU A 868 5.20 26.36 20.54
N GLU A 869 5.75 27.42 21.17
CA GLU A 869 6.93 27.35 22.03
C GLU A 869 6.77 26.29 23.14
N SER A 870 5.68 26.36 23.91
CA SER A 870 5.37 25.42 24.99
C SER A 870 5.08 24.00 24.47
N LEU A 871 4.43 23.88 23.32
CA LEU A 871 4.07 22.57 22.76
C LEU A 871 5.34 21.81 22.30
N VAL A 872 6.28 22.50 21.64
CA VAL A 872 7.59 21.94 21.26
C VAL A 872 8.44 21.66 22.52
N GLY A 873 8.40 22.55 23.52
CA GLY A 873 9.09 22.35 24.80
C GLY A 873 8.68 21.06 25.50
N ILE A 874 7.37 20.80 25.63
CA ILE A 874 6.83 19.62 26.31
C ILE A 874 7.12 18.34 25.52
N THR A 875 6.87 18.32 24.21
CA THR A 875 7.05 17.11 23.38
C THR A 875 8.53 16.69 23.32
N GLY A 876 9.44 17.67 23.17
CA GLY A 876 10.88 17.44 23.27
C GLY A 876 11.28 16.95 24.66
N ALA A 877 10.91 17.69 25.72
CA ALA A 877 11.39 17.39 27.07
C ALA A 877 10.98 16.00 27.59
N TYR A 878 9.76 15.53 27.30
CA TYR A 878 9.29 14.22 27.74
C TYR A 878 9.52 13.12 26.69
N ALA A 879 8.89 13.22 25.53
CA ALA A 879 8.89 12.15 24.53
C ALA A 879 10.19 12.12 23.72
N GLY A 880 10.73 13.30 23.38
CA GLY A 880 12.05 13.45 22.76
C GLY A 880 13.18 12.88 23.63
N THR A 881 13.22 13.21 24.92
CA THR A 881 14.18 12.61 25.88
C THR A 881 14.13 11.08 25.89
N GLY A 882 12.93 10.49 25.78
CA GLY A 882 12.77 9.03 25.66
C GLY A 882 13.41 8.45 24.40
N ILE A 883 13.12 9.02 23.23
CA ILE A 883 13.58 8.52 21.92
C ILE A 883 15.04 8.87 21.63
N GLN A 884 15.50 10.04 22.04
CA GLN A 884 16.87 10.52 21.81
C GLN A 884 17.85 9.92 22.81
N TYR A 885 17.50 9.80 24.09
CA TYR A 885 18.45 9.38 25.13
C TYR A 885 18.18 7.98 25.69
N VAL A 886 16.97 7.71 26.18
CA VAL A 886 16.69 6.45 26.91
C VAL A 886 16.72 5.23 25.98
N ILE A 887 16.00 5.27 24.87
CA ILE A 887 15.88 4.12 23.96
C ILE A 887 17.24 3.72 23.35
N PRO A 888 18.08 4.63 22.80
CA PRO A 888 19.39 4.26 22.25
C PRO A 888 20.36 3.72 23.30
N ALA A 889 20.36 4.29 24.52
CA ALA A 889 21.17 3.79 25.62
C ALA A 889 20.77 2.35 26.02
N CYS A 890 19.47 2.08 26.12
CA CYS A 890 18.95 0.73 26.36
C CYS A 890 19.25 -0.23 25.21
N LEU A 891 19.03 0.17 23.95
CA LEU A 891 19.28 -0.68 22.78
C LEU A 891 20.75 -1.15 22.72
N VAL A 892 21.72 -0.26 22.97
CA VAL A 892 23.14 -0.63 23.00
C VAL A 892 23.51 -1.45 24.23
N PHE A 893 22.90 -1.18 25.39
CA PHE A 893 23.14 -2.00 26.58
C PHE A 893 22.70 -3.45 26.36
N TYR A 894 21.47 -3.65 25.86
CA TYR A 894 20.93 -4.98 25.60
C TYR A 894 21.61 -5.65 24.40
N SER A 895 21.92 -4.93 23.32
CA SER A 895 22.61 -5.53 22.17
C SER A 895 24.01 -6.02 22.53
N ARG A 896 24.82 -5.23 23.25
CA ARG A 896 26.14 -5.67 23.77
C ARG A 896 25.99 -6.93 24.63
N LYS A 897 25.05 -6.95 25.57
CA LYS A 897 24.79 -8.09 26.47
C LYS A 897 24.30 -9.34 25.74
N HIS A 898 23.48 -9.20 24.70
CA HIS A 898 22.97 -10.33 23.91
C HIS A 898 24.01 -10.89 22.93
N LEU A 899 24.97 -10.09 22.48
CA LEU A 899 25.96 -10.52 21.49
C LEU A 899 27.19 -11.22 22.10
N GLU A 900 27.57 -10.89 23.34
CA GLU A 900 28.66 -11.54 24.09
C GLU A 900 28.61 -13.08 24.09
N PRO A 901 27.48 -13.75 24.36
CA PRO A 901 27.42 -15.22 24.35
C PRO A 901 27.34 -15.85 22.95
N VAL A 902 26.90 -15.12 21.92
CA VAL A 902 26.61 -15.69 20.59
C VAL A 902 27.83 -15.72 19.68
N MET A 903 28.65 -14.66 19.70
CA MET A 903 29.69 -14.43 18.68
C MET A 903 31.12 -14.72 19.17
N GLY A 904 31.31 -14.98 20.47
CA GLY A 904 32.61 -15.18 21.10
C GLY A 904 33.47 -13.90 21.16
N ARG A 905 34.55 -13.94 21.96
CA ARG A 905 35.42 -12.76 22.24
C ARG A 905 36.19 -12.20 21.03
N ASN A 906 36.19 -12.90 19.89
CA ASN A 906 37.04 -12.56 18.75
C ASN A 906 36.34 -11.74 17.65
N ALA A 907 35.01 -11.57 17.71
CA ALA A 907 34.25 -10.84 16.71
C ALA A 907 34.21 -9.32 17.00
N VAL A 908 34.98 -8.53 16.27
CA VAL A 908 35.10 -7.07 16.48
C VAL A 908 34.03 -6.30 15.69
N ASN A 909 33.19 -5.51 16.38
CA ASN A 909 32.21 -4.66 15.73
C ASN A 909 32.88 -3.41 15.10
N LYS A 910 32.95 -3.42 13.78
CA LYS A 910 33.46 -2.35 12.90
C LYS A 910 32.71 -1.02 13.00
N HIS A 911 31.47 -1.05 13.47
CA HIS A 911 30.58 0.11 13.67
C HIS A 911 30.35 0.41 15.18
N GLN A 912 31.23 -0.06 16.06
CA GLN A 912 31.17 0.24 17.49
C GLN A 912 31.31 1.76 17.75
N SER A 913 30.50 2.28 18.68
CA SER A 913 30.59 3.67 19.13
C SER A 913 31.95 3.95 19.78
N PRO A 914 32.55 5.14 19.56
CA PRO A 914 33.75 5.56 20.30
C PRO A 914 33.52 5.55 21.82
N PHE A 915 32.27 5.69 22.27
CA PHE A 915 31.85 5.66 23.67
C PHE A 915 31.55 4.21 24.14
N LYS A 916 32.51 3.30 23.92
CA LYS A 916 32.36 1.87 24.21
C LYS A 916 32.21 1.50 25.69
N HIS A 917 32.66 2.34 26.62
CA HIS A 917 32.62 2.03 28.06
C HIS A 917 31.21 2.17 28.63
N ALA A 918 30.78 1.24 29.49
CA ALA A 918 29.44 1.21 30.08
C ALA A 918 29.08 2.47 30.89
N PHE A 919 30.10 3.19 31.40
CA PHE A 919 29.95 4.53 32.01
C PHE A 919 29.13 5.49 31.14
N TRP A 920 29.36 5.53 29.83
CA TRP A 920 28.69 6.48 28.93
C TRP A 920 27.20 6.17 28.75
N VAL A 921 26.82 4.89 28.81
CA VAL A 921 25.42 4.47 28.78
C VAL A 921 24.71 4.91 30.06
N TRP A 922 25.31 4.66 31.23
CA TRP A 922 24.78 5.12 32.51
C TRP A 922 24.74 6.64 32.62
N PHE A 923 25.74 7.35 32.12
CA PHE A 923 25.78 8.81 32.07
C PHE A 923 24.61 9.39 31.28
N VAL A 924 24.31 8.84 30.09
CA VAL A 924 23.15 9.26 29.28
C VAL A 924 21.82 8.99 29.99
N LEU A 925 21.68 7.84 30.68
CA LEU A 925 20.46 7.52 31.44
C LEU A 925 20.26 8.42 32.66
N VAL A 926 21.33 8.70 33.42
CA VAL A 926 21.29 9.63 34.56
C VAL A 926 21.03 11.06 34.09
N TRP A 927 21.62 11.48 32.97
CA TRP A 927 21.32 12.76 32.33
C TRP A 927 19.83 12.87 31.96
N ALA A 928 19.29 11.89 31.24
CA ALA A 928 17.87 11.87 30.85
C ALA A 928 16.94 11.95 32.07
N ALA A 929 17.22 11.19 33.14
CA ALA A 929 16.46 11.26 34.38
C ALA A 929 16.56 12.63 35.06
N SER A 930 17.76 13.22 35.14
CA SER A 930 17.98 14.56 35.68
C SER A 930 17.21 15.63 34.91
N CYS A 931 17.21 15.56 33.57
CA CYS A 931 16.46 16.47 32.71
C CYS A 931 14.95 16.36 32.92
N LEU A 932 14.41 15.14 32.97
CA LEU A 932 12.98 14.91 33.24
C LEU A 932 12.59 15.47 34.61
N MET A 933 13.39 15.21 35.66
CA MET A 933 13.14 15.80 36.98
C MET A 933 13.21 17.33 36.97
N PHE A 934 14.20 17.92 36.28
CA PHE A 934 14.35 19.37 36.19
C PHE A 934 13.18 20.05 35.49
N VAL A 935 12.74 19.53 34.34
CA VAL A 935 11.58 20.09 33.61
C VAL A 935 10.28 19.88 34.39
N THR A 936 10.07 18.69 34.97
CA THR A 936 8.87 18.39 35.78
C THR A 936 8.80 19.30 37.01
N ALA A 937 9.92 19.45 37.74
CA ALA A 937 10.00 20.35 38.88
C ALA A 937 9.75 21.81 38.48
N ASN A 938 10.28 22.27 37.34
CA ASN A 938 10.01 23.62 36.87
C ASN A 938 8.52 23.85 36.57
N ILE A 939 7.84 22.92 35.90
CA ILE A 939 6.40 23.03 35.61
C ILE A 939 5.61 23.16 36.93
N ILE A 940 5.83 22.25 37.90
CA ILE A 940 5.17 22.29 39.22
C ILE A 940 5.47 23.60 39.98
N LEU A 941 6.70 24.09 39.92
CA LEU A 941 7.12 25.34 40.59
C LEU A 941 6.64 26.62 39.87
N THR A 942 6.18 26.51 38.63
CA THR A 942 5.61 27.62 37.86
C THR A 942 4.09 27.68 38.08
N ASP A 943 3.41 26.52 38.05
CA ASP A 943 1.98 26.39 38.34
C ASP A 943 1.61 26.72 39.80
N THR A 944 2.57 26.73 40.73
CA THR A 944 2.37 27.16 42.12
C THR A 944 2.65 28.64 42.37
N LYS A 945 2.99 29.42 41.32
CA LYS A 945 3.22 30.87 41.38
C LYS A 945 2.18 31.72 40.64
N ASN A 946 1.34 31.09 39.82
CA ASN A 946 0.18 31.70 39.16
C ASN A 946 -1.10 31.36 39.93
#